data_AF-A0A7C4VK74-F1
#
_entry.id   AF-A0A7C4VK74-F1
#
_cell.length_a   1.000
_cell.length_b   1.000
_cell.length_c   1.000
_cell.angle_alpha   90.00
_cell.angle_beta   90.00
_cell.angle_gamma   90.00
#
_symmetry.space_group_name_H-M   'P 1'
#
loop_
_entity.id
_entity.type
_entity.pdbx_description
1 polymer ?
#
loop_
_entity_poly.entity_id
_entity_poly.type
_entity_poly.pdbx_seq_one_letter_code
_entity_poly.pdbx_strand_id
1 'polypeptide(L)'
;MKKEMTTLMVLLMALGMIAIPAMAQPTNGPRADYLHIKIYASDVAEFAAFEAGEIQIVDWPLDPTKVDQYSQAPYNASIILAKFNEIGMFEFDINNNETIRAMPDVLSPTSNPYFRAALSCLVDKDYIVESILRGYAARLDGPIMPWMGSYYDPTVHKYEYDVAQARAYLIAGGFADRDGNGIYNYPVGWPGRESGPDLDPLIFYIRADDVLRRKPAGEDYAAKLTAAGIPVDARVVDRSVTAVEVMRDHNFHLYTGGWSLSRDPDWMYNLYHSDWHWDPGPDYNYNNVHDAALDQYLEGIAYAVTIDDAIEATHNAQKRLINPPDDATFPGIAAIIPLWATSGYTAYRRPMAYAVNAEATGTTNGWTMLVSYRTDAFYGHTIDWGFKSDVQMLNPLYSNWVWDSYVLGEIFDGILAVCPYNLALDMPWICSDFETTTYIHPEYGECSRVILTVRDGATWHDGQPVTADDVKFTYDYIKQFPDCWLYSAVADIVNVTKIGSNQVQIDFDVLTVWALHWSMGVYLLPKHIYEGIADPHGFTPGGLPAEQVLIGCGPYKWYQYSAGEYFTLQANRNYFKTIHPEGDVNLDQTCDIYDIIHVAASFGLRRGEQGYDITADVTSEWDLVDIYDLILVAGDFGSNWEPYP
;
A
#
# COMPACT_ATOMS: atom_id res chain seq x y z
N MET A 1 44.14 7.50 -53.71
CA MET A 1 42.85 8.20 -53.55
C MET A 1 41.81 7.48 -52.68
N LYS A 2 41.66 6.14 -52.66
CA LYS A 2 40.64 5.46 -51.81
C LYS A 2 41.08 5.01 -50.41
N LYS A 3 42.36 5.12 -50.04
CA LYS A 3 42.88 4.73 -48.71
C LYS A 3 43.16 5.89 -47.76
N GLU A 4 43.22 7.13 -48.25
CA GLU A 4 43.47 8.32 -47.43
C GLU A 4 42.17 8.98 -46.94
N MET A 5 41.03 8.73 -47.59
CA MET A 5 39.72 9.24 -47.14
C MET A 5 39.20 8.51 -45.89
N THR A 6 39.49 7.22 -45.72
CA THR A 6 38.99 6.46 -44.56
C THR A 6 39.72 6.83 -43.27
N THR A 7 41.02 7.16 -43.35
CA THR A 7 41.79 7.60 -42.17
C THR A 7 41.49 9.05 -41.79
N LEU A 8 41.16 9.92 -42.75
CA LEU A 8 40.77 11.30 -42.46
C LEU A 8 39.36 11.40 -41.84
N MET A 9 38.45 10.50 -42.19
CA MET A 9 37.08 10.48 -41.65
C MET A 9 37.03 9.95 -40.20
N VAL A 10 37.93 9.02 -39.84
CA VAL A 10 38.10 8.56 -38.44
C VAL A 10 38.82 9.61 -37.59
N LEU A 11 39.74 10.41 -38.16
CA LEU A 11 40.38 11.52 -37.42
C LEU A 11 39.48 12.76 -37.26
N LEU A 12 38.54 13.01 -38.17
CA LEU A 12 37.59 14.13 -38.08
C LEU A 12 36.42 13.84 -37.12
N MET A 13 36.05 12.58 -36.88
CA MET A 13 35.12 12.21 -35.80
C MET A 13 35.77 12.31 -34.41
N ALA A 14 37.09 12.32 -34.32
CA ALA A 14 37.83 12.45 -33.05
C ALA A 14 38.13 13.91 -32.64
N LEU A 15 37.81 14.92 -33.46
CA LEU A 15 38.21 16.32 -33.22
C LEU A 15 37.07 17.34 -33.27
N GLY A 16 35.83 16.89 -33.06
CA GLY A 16 34.63 17.73 -33.13
C GLY A 16 33.72 17.68 -31.91
N MET A 17 34.15 17.14 -30.76
CA MET A 17 33.48 17.45 -29.50
C MET A 17 33.97 18.82 -29.05
N ILE A 18 33.35 19.87 -29.58
CA ILE A 18 33.21 21.08 -28.77
C ILE A 18 32.39 20.61 -27.58
N ALA A 19 33.07 20.35 -26.46
CA ALA A 19 32.42 20.25 -25.17
C ALA A 19 31.67 21.56 -24.99
N ILE A 20 30.38 21.56 -25.34
CA ILE A 20 29.40 22.34 -24.61
C ILE A 20 29.74 22.00 -23.16
N PRO A 21 30.06 22.98 -22.29
CA PRO A 21 30.26 22.65 -20.89
C PRO A 21 28.97 21.98 -20.46
N ALA A 22 29.00 20.65 -20.31
CA ALA A 22 27.92 19.93 -19.71
C ALA A 22 27.75 20.63 -18.36
N MET A 23 26.60 21.27 -18.14
CA MET A 23 26.24 21.59 -16.76
C MET A 23 26.39 20.26 -16.02
N ALA A 24 27.18 20.27 -14.95
CA ALA A 24 27.38 19.06 -14.16
C ALA A 24 25.99 18.57 -13.77
N GLN A 25 25.64 17.37 -14.24
CA GLN A 25 24.34 16.80 -13.96
C GLN A 25 24.23 16.60 -12.44
N PRO A 26 23.06 16.90 -11.84
CA PRO A 26 22.89 16.69 -10.41
C PRO A 26 23.04 15.21 -10.10
N THR A 27 24.00 14.86 -9.25
CA THR A 27 24.24 13.48 -8.85
C THR A 27 23.24 13.02 -7.79
N ASN A 28 22.61 13.96 -7.08
CA ASN A 28 21.75 13.70 -5.95
C ASN A 28 20.28 14.05 -6.20
N GLY A 29 19.38 13.27 -5.59
CA GLY A 29 17.93 13.42 -5.71
C GLY A 29 17.39 13.03 -7.09
N PRO A 30 16.05 13.02 -7.25
CA PRO A 30 15.35 12.38 -8.38
C PRO A 30 15.82 12.75 -9.77
N ARG A 31 15.80 11.86 -10.76
CA ARG A 31 16.23 12.25 -12.12
C ARG A 31 15.26 13.25 -12.77
N ALA A 32 13.97 13.12 -12.52
CA ALA A 32 12.97 14.11 -12.93
C ALA A 32 13.12 15.42 -12.12
N ASP A 33 12.86 16.57 -12.74
CA ASP A 33 12.81 17.87 -12.07
C ASP A 33 11.47 18.10 -11.38
N TYR A 34 10.40 17.51 -11.93
CA TYR A 34 9.05 17.64 -11.43
C TYR A 34 8.28 16.33 -11.55
N LEU A 35 7.48 16.04 -10.53
CA LEU A 35 6.33 15.14 -10.66
C LEU A 35 5.10 15.99 -10.84
N HIS A 36 4.39 15.79 -11.95
CA HIS A 36 3.12 16.46 -12.21
C HIS A 36 2.01 15.42 -12.16
N ILE A 37 1.23 15.47 -11.09
CA ILE A 37 0.25 14.45 -10.76
C ILE A 37 -1.12 14.95 -11.18
N LYS A 38 -1.74 14.29 -12.16
CA LYS A 38 -3.02 14.66 -12.76
C LYS A 38 -4.14 13.82 -12.15
N ILE A 39 -5.18 14.48 -11.68
CA ILE A 39 -6.29 13.83 -10.98
C ILE A 39 -7.43 13.51 -11.97
N TYR A 40 -7.94 12.29 -11.90
CA TYR A 40 -9.08 11.81 -12.66
C TYR A 40 -10.18 11.34 -11.70
N ALA A 41 -11.42 11.28 -12.20
CA ALA A 41 -12.59 10.88 -11.40
C ALA A 41 -12.88 9.36 -11.42
N SER A 42 -12.11 8.57 -12.19
CA SER A 42 -12.24 7.11 -12.29
C SER A 42 -11.01 6.51 -12.98
N ASP A 43 -10.81 5.21 -12.79
CA ASP A 43 -9.81 4.41 -13.51
C ASP A 43 -10.01 4.45 -15.04
N VAL A 44 -11.26 4.45 -15.53
CA VAL A 44 -11.54 4.56 -16.97
C VAL A 44 -11.03 5.88 -17.57
N ALA A 45 -11.21 7.00 -16.86
CA ALA A 45 -10.76 8.31 -17.33
C ALA A 45 -9.23 8.43 -17.30
N GLU A 46 -8.61 7.93 -16.24
CA GLU A 46 -7.16 7.86 -16.11
C GLU A 46 -6.54 7.00 -17.24
N PHE A 47 -7.08 5.80 -17.48
CA PHE A 47 -6.56 4.92 -18.54
C PHE A 47 -6.72 5.52 -19.93
N ALA A 48 -7.79 6.29 -20.19
CA ALA A 48 -7.95 7.01 -21.46
C ALA A 48 -6.85 8.09 -21.65
N ALA A 49 -6.51 8.83 -20.60
CA ALA A 49 -5.43 9.81 -20.62
C ALA A 49 -4.06 9.14 -20.79
N PHE A 50 -3.86 7.98 -20.15
CA PHE A 50 -2.69 7.14 -20.37
C PHE A 50 -2.63 6.73 -21.85
N GLU A 51 -3.69 6.16 -22.43
CA GLU A 51 -3.74 5.79 -23.86
C GLU A 51 -3.37 6.93 -24.80
N ALA A 52 -3.89 8.13 -24.53
CA ALA A 52 -3.62 9.34 -25.29
C ALA A 52 -2.18 9.87 -25.14
N GLY A 53 -1.41 9.35 -24.19
CA GLY A 53 -0.05 9.78 -23.88
C GLY A 53 0.01 11.06 -23.06
N GLU A 54 -1.08 11.45 -22.41
CA GLU A 54 -1.15 12.64 -21.54
C GLU A 54 -0.49 12.40 -20.18
N ILE A 55 -0.40 11.13 -19.75
CA ILE A 55 0.34 10.69 -18.57
C ILE A 55 1.29 9.54 -18.95
N GLN A 56 2.40 9.41 -18.22
CA GLN A 56 3.40 8.37 -18.45
C GLN A 56 3.30 7.18 -17.51
N ILE A 57 2.62 7.30 -16.37
CA ILE A 57 2.42 6.18 -15.44
C ILE A 57 1.05 6.31 -14.77
N VAL A 58 0.43 5.16 -14.50
CA VAL A 58 -0.86 5.06 -13.80
C VAL A 58 -0.65 4.72 -12.33
N ASP A 59 -1.51 5.21 -11.43
CA ASP A 59 -1.45 4.89 -10.01
C ASP A 59 -2.18 3.60 -9.65
N TRP A 60 -3.16 3.20 -10.45
CA TRP A 60 -4.01 2.07 -10.16
C TRP A 60 -3.69 0.85 -11.03
N PRO A 61 -3.93 -0.39 -10.55
CA PRO A 61 -3.76 -1.58 -11.37
C PRO A 61 -4.62 -1.50 -12.64
N LEU A 62 -4.12 -1.97 -13.77
CA LEU A 62 -4.88 -2.01 -15.02
C LEU A 62 -6.06 -2.96 -14.93
N ASP A 63 -7.10 -2.68 -15.71
CA ASP A 63 -8.15 -3.68 -15.94
C ASP A 63 -7.72 -4.70 -17.01
N PRO A 64 -8.30 -5.91 -16.99
CA PRO A 64 -7.92 -6.99 -17.90
C PRO A 64 -7.98 -6.62 -19.38
N THR A 65 -8.95 -5.81 -19.79
CA THR A 65 -9.12 -5.39 -21.19
C THR A 65 -7.97 -4.48 -21.62
N LYS A 66 -7.49 -3.61 -20.73
CA LYS A 66 -6.32 -2.77 -21.00
C LYS A 66 -5.04 -3.58 -21.03
N VAL A 67 -4.89 -4.60 -20.18
CA VAL A 67 -3.74 -5.52 -20.28
C VAL A 67 -3.73 -6.22 -21.64
N ASP A 68 -4.87 -6.80 -22.06
CA ASP A 68 -5.01 -7.43 -23.38
C ASP A 68 -4.66 -6.44 -24.50
N GLN A 69 -5.21 -5.23 -24.45
CA GLN A 69 -5.00 -4.19 -25.46
C GLN A 69 -3.54 -3.72 -25.52
N TYR A 70 -2.93 -3.43 -24.37
CA TYR A 70 -1.57 -2.89 -24.29
C TYR A 70 -0.51 -3.94 -24.58
N SER A 71 -0.84 -5.23 -24.49
CA SER A 71 0.05 -6.33 -24.91
C SER A 71 0.21 -6.44 -26.43
N GLN A 72 -0.65 -5.77 -27.20
CA GLN A 72 -0.71 -5.87 -28.66
C GLN A 72 -0.22 -4.60 -29.37
N ALA A 73 0.16 -4.75 -30.63
CA ALA A 73 0.52 -3.61 -31.48
C ALA A 73 -0.72 -2.72 -31.77
N PRO A 74 -0.57 -1.38 -31.84
CA PRO A 74 0.68 -0.64 -31.72
C PRO A 74 1.06 -0.26 -30.27
N TYR A 75 0.21 -0.55 -29.28
CA TYR A 75 0.39 -0.08 -27.91
C TYR A 75 1.65 -0.64 -27.24
N ASN A 76 1.94 -1.93 -27.45
CA ASN A 76 3.10 -2.61 -26.88
C ASN A 76 4.45 -2.03 -27.33
N ALA A 77 4.47 -1.16 -28.35
CA ALA A 77 5.68 -0.43 -28.75
C ALA A 77 6.04 0.69 -27.75
N SER A 78 5.05 1.28 -27.06
CA SER A 78 5.25 2.45 -26.20
C SER A 78 4.83 2.22 -24.74
N ILE A 79 3.96 1.25 -24.47
CA ILE A 79 3.47 0.91 -23.13
C ILE A 79 4.20 -0.33 -22.63
N ILE A 80 4.69 -0.26 -21.40
CA ILE A 80 5.35 -1.36 -20.70
C ILE A 80 4.42 -1.84 -19.59
N LEU A 81 4.12 -3.13 -19.60
CA LEU A 81 3.28 -3.80 -18.61
C LEU A 81 4.19 -4.42 -17.54
N ALA A 82 3.90 -4.15 -16.27
CA ALA A 82 4.67 -4.65 -15.13
C ALA A 82 3.78 -5.50 -14.23
N LYS A 83 4.02 -6.81 -14.21
CA LYS A 83 3.25 -7.74 -13.39
C LYS A 83 3.66 -7.62 -11.93
N PHE A 84 2.68 -7.63 -11.03
CA PHE A 84 2.95 -7.65 -9.59
C PHE A 84 1.84 -8.41 -8.84
N ASN A 85 2.16 -8.83 -7.62
CA ASN A 85 1.20 -9.36 -6.66
C ASN A 85 1.15 -8.38 -5.48
N GLU A 86 -0.03 -7.91 -5.13
CA GLU A 86 -0.24 -6.89 -4.11
C GLU A 86 -0.21 -7.48 -2.70
N ILE A 87 0.42 -6.81 -1.73
CA ILE A 87 0.11 -7.08 -0.31
C ILE A 87 -1.03 -6.15 0.08
N GLY A 88 -2.24 -6.61 -0.23
CA GLY A 88 -3.47 -5.86 -0.08
C GLY A 88 -4.66 -6.77 -0.26
N MET A 89 -5.78 -6.40 0.35
CA MET A 89 -6.99 -7.20 0.39
C MET A 89 -8.19 -6.34 -0.02
N PHE A 90 -9.04 -6.88 -0.88
CA PHE A 90 -10.37 -6.38 -1.15
C PHE A 90 -11.38 -7.31 -0.49
N GLU A 91 -12.38 -6.74 0.14
CA GLU A 91 -13.35 -7.50 0.94
C GLU A 91 -14.77 -6.93 0.85
N PHE A 92 -15.73 -7.73 1.29
CA PHE A 92 -16.99 -7.21 1.78
C PHE A 92 -16.93 -7.17 3.31
N ASP A 93 -16.77 -5.97 3.86
CA ASP A 93 -16.82 -5.74 5.29
C ASP A 93 -18.22 -6.04 5.80
N ILE A 94 -18.30 -6.69 6.96
CA ILE A 94 -19.53 -6.88 7.71
C ILE A 94 -19.43 -6.06 8.97
N ASN A 95 -20.38 -5.18 9.24
CA ASN A 95 -20.44 -4.51 10.54
C ASN A 95 -20.92 -5.48 11.62
N ASN A 96 -20.07 -5.79 12.58
CA ASN A 96 -20.32 -6.72 13.68
C ASN A 96 -20.99 -6.05 14.89
N ASN A 97 -21.22 -4.72 14.84
CA ASN A 97 -21.88 -3.98 15.91
C ASN A 97 -23.25 -4.56 16.27
N GLU A 98 -23.60 -4.46 17.56
CA GLU A 98 -24.94 -4.81 18.03
C GLU A 98 -26.02 -3.91 17.42
N THR A 99 -25.74 -2.64 17.16
CA THR A 99 -26.70 -1.71 16.54
C THR A 99 -25.97 -0.75 15.60
N ILE A 100 -26.71 -0.08 14.72
CA ILE A 100 -26.17 0.99 13.87
C ILE A 100 -26.96 2.28 14.06
N ARG A 101 -26.38 3.43 13.72
CA ARG A 101 -27.02 4.74 13.94
C ARG A 101 -28.38 4.90 13.27
N ALA A 102 -28.59 4.28 12.11
CA ALA A 102 -29.88 4.27 11.42
C ALA A 102 -30.95 3.40 12.14
N MET A 103 -30.53 2.46 12.97
CA MET A 103 -31.40 1.51 13.69
C MET A 103 -30.89 1.28 15.13
N PRO A 104 -30.91 2.31 16.00
CA PRO A 104 -30.24 2.28 17.30
C PRO A 104 -30.95 1.39 18.34
N ASP A 105 -32.22 1.08 18.11
CA ASP A 105 -33.04 0.26 19.02
C ASP A 105 -33.24 -1.18 18.51
N VAL A 106 -32.56 -1.57 17.42
CA VAL A 106 -32.71 -2.88 16.78
C VAL A 106 -31.38 -3.60 16.80
N LEU A 107 -31.35 -4.80 17.39
CA LEU A 107 -30.17 -5.64 17.33
C LEU A 107 -29.87 -5.97 15.86
N SER A 108 -28.67 -5.69 15.38
CA SER A 108 -28.28 -5.91 14.00
C SER A 108 -28.26 -7.41 13.70
N PRO A 109 -28.84 -7.88 12.57
CA PRO A 109 -28.72 -9.28 12.18
C PRO A 109 -27.25 -9.70 11.95
N THR A 110 -26.39 -8.77 11.56
CA THR A 110 -24.95 -9.02 11.34
C THR A 110 -24.15 -9.20 12.65
N SER A 111 -24.74 -8.92 13.82
CA SER A 111 -24.15 -9.29 15.11
C SER A 111 -24.16 -10.82 15.36
N ASN A 112 -25.02 -11.56 14.65
CA ASN A 112 -25.14 -13.01 14.77
C ASN A 112 -24.14 -13.71 13.82
N PRO A 113 -23.23 -14.56 14.34
CA PRO A 113 -22.19 -15.17 13.52
C PRO A 113 -22.71 -16.21 12.52
N TYR A 114 -23.87 -16.84 12.77
CA TYR A 114 -24.53 -17.69 11.78
C TYR A 114 -25.14 -16.87 10.63
N PHE A 115 -25.66 -15.67 10.92
CA PHE A 115 -26.12 -14.76 9.86
C PHE A 115 -24.94 -14.34 8.99
N ARG A 116 -23.79 -14.02 9.58
CA ARG A 116 -22.57 -13.69 8.83
C ARG A 116 -22.04 -14.87 8.00
N ALA A 117 -22.02 -16.09 8.55
CA ALA A 117 -21.66 -17.28 7.79
C ALA A 117 -22.59 -17.48 6.57
N ALA A 118 -23.89 -17.17 6.70
CA ALA A 118 -24.83 -17.20 5.58
C ALA A 118 -24.51 -16.15 4.52
N LEU A 119 -24.16 -14.92 4.93
CA LEU A 119 -23.72 -13.86 4.03
C LEU A 119 -22.48 -14.31 3.23
N SER A 120 -21.50 -14.92 3.89
CA SER A 120 -20.29 -15.46 3.24
C SER A 120 -20.61 -16.52 2.17
N CYS A 121 -21.57 -17.41 2.41
CA CYS A 121 -22.04 -18.40 1.41
C CYS A 121 -22.75 -17.80 0.19
N LEU A 122 -23.17 -16.52 0.25
CA LEU A 122 -23.89 -15.86 -0.84
C LEU A 122 -22.98 -15.01 -1.74
N VAL A 123 -21.66 -15.12 -1.55
CA VAL A 123 -20.65 -14.50 -2.39
C VAL A 123 -20.07 -15.53 -3.35
N ASP A 124 -20.12 -15.22 -4.65
CA ASP A 124 -19.51 -16.04 -5.70
C ASP A 124 -18.11 -15.51 -6.02
N LYS A 125 -17.13 -15.92 -5.20
CA LYS A 125 -15.74 -15.46 -5.33
C LYS A 125 -15.11 -15.88 -6.66
N ASP A 126 -15.48 -17.06 -7.17
CA ASP A 126 -14.99 -17.55 -8.45
C ASP A 126 -15.56 -16.71 -9.60
N TYR A 127 -16.85 -16.36 -9.58
CA TYR A 127 -17.40 -15.40 -10.54
C TYR A 127 -16.71 -14.04 -10.49
N ILE A 128 -16.42 -13.50 -9.29
CA ILE A 128 -15.68 -12.25 -9.15
C ILE A 128 -14.29 -12.37 -9.80
N VAL A 129 -13.51 -13.39 -9.45
CA VAL A 129 -12.15 -13.55 -9.95
C VAL A 129 -12.12 -13.88 -11.46
N GLU A 130 -12.97 -14.78 -11.93
CA GLU A 130 -12.95 -15.28 -13.32
C GLU A 130 -13.69 -14.38 -14.31
N SER A 131 -14.80 -13.76 -13.90
CA SER A 131 -15.66 -13.00 -14.81
C SER A 131 -15.47 -11.50 -14.68
N ILE A 132 -15.41 -10.96 -13.46
CA ILE A 132 -15.21 -9.52 -13.23
C ILE A 132 -13.72 -9.17 -13.42
N LEU A 133 -12.84 -9.90 -12.74
CA LEU A 133 -11.40 -9.63 -12.72
C LEU A 133 -10.62 -10.41 -13.79
N ARG A 134 -11.28 -11.34 -14.50
CA ARG A 134 -10.71 -12.13 -15.62
C ARG A 134 -9.34 -12.77 -15.30
N GLY A 135 -9.15 -13.22 -14.06
CA GLY A 135 -7.93 -13.88 -13.59
C GLY A 135 -6.80 -12.94 -13.15
N TYR A 136 -7.00 -11.61 -13.15
CA TYR A 136 -6.02 -10.63 -12.66
C TYR A 136 -6.13 -10.37 -11.15
N ALA A 137 -6.41 -11.43 -10.41
CA ALA A 137 -6.64 -11.42 -8.99
C ALA A 137 -6.43 -12.82 -8.41
N ALA A 138 -5.98 -12.89 -7.16
CA ALA A 138 -5.96 -14.14 -6.40
C ALA A 138 -7.17 -14.19 -5.47
N ARG A 139 -7.95 -15.27 -5.53
CA ARG A 139 -9.04 -15.52 -4.57
C ARG A 139 -8.48 -15.56 -3.14
N LEU A 140 -9.14 -14.85 -2.23
CA LEU A 140 -8.83 -14.90 -0.81
C LEU A 140 -9.96 -15.61 -0.05
N ASP A 141 -9.60 -16.63 0.73
CA ASP A 141 -10.48 -17.29 1.69
C ASP A 141 -10.19 -16.84 3.13
N GLY A 142 -9.05 -16.21 3.38
CA GLY A 142 -8.69 -15.55 4.63
C GLY A 142 -7.98 -14.22 4.37
N PRO A 143 -7.66 -13.44 5.41
CA PRO A 143 -7.08 -12.11 5.25
C PRO A 143 -5.60 -12.13 4.85
N ILE A 144 -4.88 -13.26 4.94
CA ILE A 144 -3.48 -13.38 4.52
C ILE A 144 -3.38 -13.87 3.08
N MET A 145 -2.51 -13.25 2.27
CA MET A 145 -2.32 -13.61 0.86
C MET A 145 -1.38 -14.81 0.72
N PRO A 146 -1.55 -15.67 -0.31
CA PRO A 146 -0.68 -16.84 -0.51
C PRO A 146 0.83 -16.55 -0.67
N TRP A 147 1.20 -15.35 -1.12
CA TRP A 147 2.61 -14.93 -1.26
C TRP A 147 3.21 -14.34 0.02
N MET A 148 2.44 -14.17 1.10
CA MET A 148 2.99 -13.85 2.43
C MET A 148 3.63 -15.06 3.12
N GLY A 149 3.93 -16.12 2.36
CA GLY A 149 4.73 -17.25 2.82
C GLY A 149 4.08 -18.04 3.95
N SER A 150 4.83 -18.25 5.03
CA SER A 150 4.42 -19.10 6.15
C SER A 150 3.26 -18.53 6.97
N TYR A 151 2.96 -17.23 6.87
CA TYR A 151 1.80 -16.63 7.55
C TYR A 151 0.47 -17.08 6.93
N TYR A 152 0.45 -17.47 5.65
CA TYR A 152 -0.76 -17.93 4.97
C TYR A 152 -1.17 -19.31 5.47
N ASP A 153 -2.44 -19.45 5.89
CA ASP A 153 -3.02 -20.73 6.28
C ASP A 153 -4.04 -21.22 5.23
N PRO A 154 -3.70 -22.23 4.39
CA PRO A 154 -4.62 -22.77 3.40
C PRO A 154 -5.76 -23.62 3.99
N THR A 155 -5.76 -23.87 5.31
CA THR A 155 -6.75 -24.70 6.01
C THR A 155 -7.92 -23.91 6.56
N VAL A 156 -7.91 -22.58 6.42
CA VAL A 156 -9.05 -21.70 6.72
C VAL A 156 -10.27 -22.16 5.92
N HIS A 157 -11.46 -22.06 6.53
CA HIS A 157 -12.71 -22.46 5.89
C HIS A 157 -12.95 -21.70 4.59
N LYS A 158 -13.43 -22.42 3.58
CA LYS A 158 -13.75 -21.86 2.26
C LYS A 158 -15.26 -21.82 2.08
N TYR A 159 -15.82 -20.62 2.14
CA TYR A 159 -17.22 -20.39 1.81
C TYR A 159 -17.40 -20.42 0.30
N GLU A 160 -17.84 -21.55 -0.23
CA GLU A 160 -18.31 -21.63 -1.62
C GLU A 160 -19.70 -21.01 -1.76
N TYR A 161 -20.00 -20.51 -2.96
CA TYR A 161 -21.33 -19.99 -3.27
C TYR A 161 -22.38 -21.11 -3.18
N ASP A 162 -23.17 -21.10 -2.12
CA ASP A 162 -24.15 -22.13 -1.81
C ASP A 162 -25.36 -21.54 -1.07
N VAL A 163 -26.43 -21.32 -1.83
CA VAL A 163 -27.72 -20.81 -1.30
C VAL A 163 -28.37 -21.78 -0.30
N ALA A 164 -28.15 -23.08 -0.44
CA ALA A 164 -28.70 -24.08 0.47
C ALA A 164 -27.96 -24.06 1.82
N GLN A 165 -26.63 -23.93 1.78
CA GLN A 165 -25.82 -23.77 2.99
C GLN A 165 -26.10 -22.42 3.67
N ALA A 166 -26.22 -21.32 2.90
CA ALA A 166 -26.63 -20.03 3.43
C ALA A 166 -27.98 -20.11 4.17
N ARG A 167 -28.96 -20.81 3.59
CA ARG A 167 -30.24 -21.08 4.25
C ARG A 167 -30.08 -21.89 5.54
N ALA A 168 -29.23 -22.91 5.55
CA ALA A 168 -28.97 -23.71 6.74
C ALA A 168 -28.40 -22.85 7.88
N TYR A 169 -27.48 -21.94 7.55
CA TYR A 169 -26.92 -20.98 8.51
C TYR A 169 -27.94 -19.95 9.00
N LEU A 170 -28.78 -19.40 8.12
CA LEU A 170 -29.88 -18.51 8.54
C LEU A 170 -30.82 -19.22 9.54
N ILE A 171 -31.19 -20.48 9.26
CA ILE A 171 -32.03 -21.29 10.15
C ILE A 171 -31.32 -21.54 11.49
N ALA A 172 -30.03 -21.87 11.47
CA ALA A 172 -29.23 -22.07 12.68
C ALA A 172 -29.15 -20.78 13.53
N GLY A 173 -29.10 -19.62 12.88
CA GLY A 173 -29.21 -18.30 13.51
C GLY A 173 -30.62 -17.91 13.96
N GLY A 174 -31.65 -18.70 13.65
CA GLY A 174 -33.05 -18.47 14.00
C GLY A 174 -33.87 -17.68 12.97
N PHE A 175 -33.28 -17.31 11.84
CA PHE A 175 -33.93 -16.61 10.73
C PHE A 175 -34.60 -17.62 9.80
N ALA A 176 -35.89 -17.40 9.50
CA ALA A 176 -36.66 -18.26 8.60
C ALA A 176 -37.78 -17.46 7.95
N ASP A 177 -38.11 -17.77 6.69
CA ASP A 177 -39.35 -17.32 6.04
C ASP A 177 -40.52 -18.12 6.62
N ARG A 178 -41.24 -17.53 7.57
CA ARG A 178 -42.33 -18.18 8.34
C ARG A 178 -43.71 -17.92 7.73
N ASP A 179 -43.86 -16.86 6.94
CA ASP A 179 -45.12 -16.49 6.31
C ASP A 179 -45.18 -16.86 4.81
N GLY A 180 -44.07 -17.37 4.26
CA GLY A 180 -43.95 -17.87 2.89
C GLY A 180 -43.84 -16.77 1.85
N ASN A 181 -43.46 -15.56 2.25
CA ASN A 181 -43.40 -14.40 1.36
C ASN A 181 -42.07 -14.27 0.60
N GLY A 182 -41.11 -15.16 0.87
CA GLY A 182 -39.79 -15.20 0.24
C GLY A 182 -38.74 -14.31 0.93
N ILE A 183 -39.08 -13.66 2.05
CA ILE A 183 -38.18 -12.84 2.87
C ILE A 183 -37.99 -13.55 4.21
N TYR A 184 -36.74 -13.61 4.68
CA TYR A 184 -36.48 -14.15 6.02
C TYR A 184 -37.07 -13.23 7.09
N ASN A 185 -37.66 -13.80 8.15
CA ASN A 185 -38.12 -13.06 9.31
C ASN A 185 -37.06 -13.06 10.43
N TYR A 186 -37.03 -11.99 11.21
CA TYR A 186 -36.34 -11.95 12.50
C TYR A 186 -36.84 -13.09 13.41
N PRO A 187 -35.98 -13.62 14.31
CA PRO A 187 -36.42 -14.51 15.38
C PRO A 187 -37.48 -13.83 16.26
N VAL A 188 -38.45 -14.59 16.77
CA VAL A 188 -39.40 -14.07 17.77
C VAL A 188 -38.63 -13.71 19.03
N GLY A 189 -38.89 -12.51 19.56
CA GLY A 189 -38.16 -11.94 20.70
C GLY A 189 -36.84 -11.25 20.35
N TRP A 190 -36.55 -11.06 19.05
CA TRP A 190 -35.39 -10.28 18.61
C TRP A 190 -35.50 -8.81 19.08
N PRO A 191 -34.50 -8.24 19.76
CA PRO A 191 -34.58 -6.86 20.27
C PRO A 191 -34.88 -5.83 19.17
N GLY A 192 -35.90 -5.00 19.37
CA GLY A 192 -36.40 -4.01 18.40
C GLY A 192 -37.30 -4.57 17.30
N ARG A 193 -37.46 -5.90 17.24
CA ARG A 193 -38.26 -6.64 16.24
C ARG A 193 -38.94 -7.85 16.89
N GLU A 194 -39.48 -7.67 18.08
CA GLU A 194 -39.88 -8.75 18.99
C GLU A 194 -40.97 -9.66 18.41
N SER A 195 -41.82 -9.11 17.53
CA SER A 195 -42.87 -9.88 16.84
C SER A 195 -42.35 -10.85 15.77
N GLY A 196 -41.05 -10.80 15.44
CA GLY A 196 -40.44 -11.55 14.35
C GLY A 196 -40.98 -11.16 12.95
N PRO A 197 -40.99 -9.87 12.58
CA PRO A 197 -41.38 -9.44 11.23
C PRO A 197 -40.31 -9.83 10.19
N ASP A 198 -40.58 -9.56 8.92
CA ASP A 198 -39.57 -9.57 7.84
C ASP A 198 -38.31 -8.79 8.23
N LEU A 199 -37.16 -9.25 7.73
CA LEU A 199 -35.89 -8.55 7.85
C LEU A 199 -36.00 -7.13 7.27
N ASP A 200 -35.41 -6.17 8.00
CA ASP A 200 -35.18 -4.85 7.44
C ASP A 200 -34.09 -4.93 6.35
N PRO A 201 -34.12 -4.05 5.34
CA PRO A 201 -33.05 -3.97 4.36
C PRO A 201 -31.70 -3.69 4.99
N LEU A 202 -30.70 -4.53 4.67
CA LEU A 202 -29.31 -4.29 5.03
C LEU A 202 -28.79 -3.08 4.26
N ILE A 203 -28.33 -2.05 4.97
CA ILE A 203 -27.59 -0.93 4.38
C ILE A 203 -26.25 -1.43 3.85
N PHE A 204 -26.08 -1.43 2.53
CA PHE A 204 -24.86 -1.86 1.85
C PHE A 204 -24.26 -0.70 1.04
N TYR A 205 -23.11 -0.19 1.47
CA TYR A 205 -22.37 0.83 0.72
C TYR A 205 -21.44 0.19 -0.32
N ILE A 206 -21.57 0.64 -1.57
CA ILE A 206 -20.79 0.18 -2.71
C ILE A 206 -20.02 1.36 -3.29
N ARG A 207 -18.69 1.22 -3.40
CA ARG A 207 -17.78 2.25 -3.92
C ARG A 207 -18.05 2.53 -5.40
N ALA A 208 -18.47 3.75 -5.73
CA ALA A 208 -18.80 4.16 -7.09
C ALA A 208 -17.57 4.46 -7.97
N ASP A 209 -16.42 4.79 -7.36
CA ASP A 209 -15.18 5.22 -8.01
C ASP A 209 -14.32 4.06 -8.55
N ASP A 210 -14.62 2.81 -8.17
CA ASP A 210 -13.96 1.60 -8.64
C ASP A 210 -14.91 0.80 -9.54
N VAL A 211 -15.10 1.36 -10.74
CA VAL A 211 -16.14 0.97 -11.71
C VAL A 211 -15.89 -0.40 -12.30
N LEU A 212 -14.63 -0.83 -12.35
CA LEU A 212 -14.22 -2.06 -13.03
C LEU A 212 -14.14 -3.27 -12.10
N ARG A 213 -14.17 -3.08 -10.76
CA ARG A 213 -13.95 -4.16 -9.78
C ARG A 213 -14.95 -4.16 -8.64
N ARG A 214 -14.81 -3.24 -7.67
CA ARG A 214 -15.62 -3.23 -6.44
C ARG A 214 -17.10 -2.98 -6.73
N LYS A 215 -17.39 -2.02 -7.61
CA LYS A 215 -18.77 -1.69 -7.98
C LYS A 215 -19.54 -2.89 -8.55
N PRO A 216 -19.09 -3.54 -9.64
CA PRO A 216 -19.80 -4.69 -10.20
C PRO A 216 -19.85 -5.88 -9.24
N ALA A 217 -18.82 -6.10 -8.41
CA ALA A 217 -18.84 -7.15 -7.38
C ALA A 217 -19.91 -6.87 -6.31
N GLY A 218 -20.01 -5.62 -5.82
CA GLY A 218 -21.02 -5.22 -4.84
C GLY A 218 -22.45 -5.27 -5.39
N GLU A 219 -22.66 -4.83 -6.64
CA GLU A 219 -23.97 -4.88 -7.31
C GLU A 219 -24.43 -6.34 -7.53
N ASP A 220 -23.52 -7.22 -7.95
CA ASP A 220 -23.78 -8.67 -8.07
C ASP A 220 -24.14 -9.29 -6.71
N TYR A 221 -23.39 -8.96 -5.66
CA TYR A 221 -23.66 -9.48 -4.32
C TYR A 221 -25.00 -8.99 -3.76
N ALA A 222 -25.33 -7.70 -3.91
CA ALA A 222 -26.62 -7.15 -3.50
C ALA A 222 -27.81 -7.84 -4.22
N ALA A 223 -27.64 -8.17 -5.50
CA ALA A 223 -28.64 -8.92 -6.26
C ALA A 223 -28.79 -10.37 -5.75
N LYS A 224 -27.68 -11.04 -5.44
CA LYS A 224 -27.67 -12.40 -4.85
C LYS A 224 -28.31 -12.44 -3.46
N LEU A 225 -28.03 -11.47 -2.59
CA LEU A 225 -28.67 -11.33 -1.29
C LEU A 225 -30.20 -11.17 -1.43
N THR A 226 -30.64 -10.25 -2.30
CA THR A 226 -32.06 -10.02 -2.56
C THR A 226 -32.74 -11.29 -3.10
N ALA A 227 -32.09 -11.99 -4.04
CA ALA A 227 -32.60 -13.24 -4.62
C ALA A 227 -32.66 -14.39 -3.58
N ALA A 228 -31.80 -14.36 -2.57
CA ALA A 228 -31.82 -15.30 -1.46
C ALA A 228 -32.92 -15.00 -0.43
N GLY A 229 -33.58 -13.83 -0.49
CA GLY A 229 -34.60 -13.42 0.47
C GLY A 229 -34.07 -12.56 1.62
N ILE A 230 -32.88 -11.98 1.47
CA ILE A 230 -32.30 -10.99 2.38
C ILE A 230 -32.47 -9.60 1.73
N PRO A 231 -33.35 -8.73 2.23
CA PRO A 231 -33.54 -7.41 1.66
C PRO A 231 -32.28 -6.54 1.81
N VAL A 232 -31.96 -5.73 0.80
CA VAL A 232 -30.76 -4.86 0.80
C VAL A 232 -31.12 -3.46 0.31
N ASP A 233 -30.65 -2.44 1.01
CA ASP A 233 -30.58 -1.04 0.57
C ASP A 233 -29.18 -0.79 0.00
N ALA A 234 -29.02 -1.04 -1.30
CA ALA A 234 -27.74 -0.92 -1.99
C ALA A 234 -27.46 0.55 -2.37
N ARG A 235 -26.43 1.13 -1.75
CA ARG A 235 -26.03 2.54 -1.88
C ARG A 235 -24.73 2.65 -2.65
N VAL A 236 -24.82 2.86 -3.96
CA VAL A 236 -23.65 3.13 -4.82
C VAL A 236 -23.26 4.60 -4.69
N VAL A 237 -22.17 4.88 -3.98
CA VAL A 237 -21.78 6.25 -3.59
C VAL A 237 -20.28 6.48 -3.70
N ASP A 238 -19.88 7.76 -3.72
CA ASP A 238 -18.48 8.16 -3.74
C ASP A 238 -17.74 7.79 -2.44
N ARG A 239 -16.42 7.63 -2.54
CA ARG A 239 -15.51 7.39 -1.41
C ARG A 239 -15.69 8.40 -0.28
N SER A 240 -15.92 9.67 -0.57
CA SER A 240 -16.09 10.70 0.46
C SER A 240 -17.33 10.46 1.33
N VAL A 241 -18.36 9.81 0.78
CA VAL A 241 -19.57 9.43 1.53
C VAL A 241 -19.26 8.24 2.42
N THR A 242 -18.55 7.23 1.91
CA THR A 242 -18.19 6.04 2.72
C THR A 242 -17.19 6.38 3.82
N ALA A 243 -16.28 7.34 3.60
CA ALA A 243 -15.39 7.85 4.65
C ALA A 243 -16.17 8.38 5.87
N VAL A 244 -17.35 8.96 5.63
CA VAL A 244 -18.22 9.47 6.69
C VAL A 244 -19.10 8.36 7.26
N GLU A 245 -19.90 7.71 6.42
CA GLU A 245 -20.96 6.81 6.87
C GLU A 245 -20.42 5.46 7.36
N VAL A 246 -19.33 4.96 6.76
CA VAL A 246 -18.71 3.68 7.13
C VAL A 246 -17.62 3.93 8.15
N MET A 247 -16.58 4.67 7.78
CA MET A 247 -15.36 4.74 8.60
C MET A 247 -15.52 5.57 9.86
N ARG A 248 -16.30 6.66 9.85
CA ARG A 248 -16.45 7.55 11.01
C ARG A 248 -17.70 7.27 11.84
N ASP A 249 -18.81 7.01 11.16
CA ASP A 249 -20.12 6.92 11.78
C ASP A 249 -20.60 5.48 12.00
N HIS A 250 -19.87 4.48 11.49
CA HIS A 250 -20.18 3.05 11.64
C HIS A 250 -21.63 2.68 11.27
N ASN A 251 -22.23 3.42 10.33
CA ASN A 251 -23.65 3.38 9.99
C ASN A 251 -23.95 2.52 8.75
N PHE A 252 -23.53 1.27 8.79
CA PHE A 252 -23.63 0.34 7.66
C PHE A 252 -23.81 -1.10 8.16
N HIS A 253 -24.29 -2.00 7.30
CA HIS A 253 -24.18 -3.45 7.56
C HIS A 253 -23.10 -4.08 6.70
N LEU A 254 -23.00 -3.63 5.44
CA LEU A 254 -22.06 -4.14 4.45
C LEU A 254 -21.33 -2.99 3.75
N TYR A 255 -20.08 -3.20 3.37
CA TYR A 255 -19.29 -2.24 2.60
C TYR A 255 -18.30 -2.94 1.66
N THR A 256 -18.09 -2.38 0.46
CA THR A 256 -17.05 -2.86 -0.47
C THR A 256 -15.70 -2.22 -0.14
N GLY A 257 -15.07 -2.65 0.95
CA GLY A 257 -13.82 -2.08 1.42
C GLY A 257 -12.56 -2.71 0.84
N GLY A 258 -11.49 -2.56 1.60
CA GLY A 258 -10.18 -3.10 1.29
C GLY A 258 -9.04 -2.24 1.80
N TRP A 259 -7.89 -2.88 1.91
CA TRP A 259 -6.70 -2.38 2.58
C TRP A 259 -5.46 -2.61 1.73
N SER A 260 -4.54 -1.64 1.76
CA SER A 260 -3.13 -1.88 1.45
C SER A 260 -2.43 -2.21 2.75
N LEU A 261 -1.65 -3.29 2.77
CA LEU A 261 -1.14 -3.90 4.00
C LEU A 261 0.39 -3.93 4.01
N SER A 262 1.00 -4.01 5.19
CA SER A 262 2.44 -4.22 5.32
C SER A 262 2.80 -5.69 5.16
N ARG A 263 4.10 -5.96 4.98
CA ARG A 263 4.65 -7.33 4.83
C ARG A 263 4.49 -8.21 6.08
N ASP A 264 4.35 -7.59 7.25
CA ASP A 264 4.25 -8.27 8.54
C ASP A 264 2.77 -8.47 8.89
N PRO A 265 2.35 -9.61 9.47
CA PRO A 265 0.93 -9.88 9.72
C PRO A 265 0.34 -9.13 10.93
N ASP A 266 1.13 -8.31 11.61
CA ASP A 266 0.73 -7.60 12.84
C ASP A 266 -0.36 -6.55 12.61
N TRP A 267 -0.56 -6.10 11.37
CA TRP A 267 -1.74 -5.29 11.01
C TRP A 267 -3.07 -5.98 11.34
N MET A 268 -3.10 -7.33 11.45
CA MET A 268 -4.30 -8.04 11.92
C MET A 268 -4.72 -7.61 13.33
N TYR A 269 -3.75 -7.27 14.19
CA TYR A 269 -4.03 -6.76 15.53
C TYR A 269 -4.79 -5.43 15.46
N ASN A 270 -4.31 -4.49 14.66
CA ASN A 270 -4.97 -3.19 14.52
C ASN A 270 -6.35 -3.31 13.87
N LEU A 271 -6.49 -4.13 12.83
CA LEU A 271 -7.75 -4.23 12.08
C LEU A 271 -8.86 -4.98 12.85
N TYR A 272 -8.53 -5.90 13.75
CA TYR A 272 -9.52 -6.84 14.28
C TYR A 272 -9.53 -7.02 15.80
N HIS A 273 -8.57 -6.46 16.54
CA HIS A 273 -8.57 -6.55 17.99
C HIS A 273 -9.56 -5.54 18.59
N SER A 274 -10.28 -5.96 19.63
CA SER A 274 -11.38 -5.17 20.22
C SER A 274 -10.96 -3.78 20.73
N ASP A 275 -9.73 -3.64 21.24
CA ASP A 275 -9.18 -2.35 21.70
C ASP A 275 -9.00 -1.30 20.59
N TRP A 276 -9.02 -1.70 19.32
CA TRP A 276 -8.86 -0.79 18.18
C TRP A 276 -10.19 -0.28 17.59
N HIS A 277 -11.29 -0.45 18.33
CA HIS A 277 -12.60 0.11 17.99
C HIS A 277 -12.98 1.28 18.92
N TRP A 278 -13.43 2.41 18.36
CA TRP A 278 -13.98 3.52 19.13
C TRP A 278 -15.05 4.32 18.36
N ASP A 279 -16.14 4.70 19.02
CA ASP A 279 -17.22 5.52 18.43
C ASP A 279 -17.49 6.77 19.28
N PRO A 280 -17.51 7.99 18.70
CA PRO A 280 -17.31 8.32 17.29
C PRO A 280 -15.85 8.49 16.89
N GLY A 281 -15.53 8.20 15.64
CA GLY A 281 -14.22 8.46 15.06
C GLY A 281 -13.87 7.45 13.97
N PRO A 282 -12.91 7.77 13.08
CA PRO A 282 -12.29 6.72 12.28
C PRO A 282 -11.42 5.84 13.18
N ASP A 283 -11.55 4.53 13.03
CA ASP A 283 -10.72 3.55 13.69
C ASP A 283 -10.35 2.40 12.74
N TYR A 284 -9.36 1.59 13.10
CA TYR A 284 -8.91 0.48 12.25
C TYR A 284 -9.94 -0.66 12.23
N ASN A 285 -10.59 -0.93 13.36
CA ASN A 285 -11.60 -1.96 13.54
C ASN A 285 -13.03 -1.38 13.39
N TYR A 286 -13.26 -0.59 12.34
CA TYR A 286 -14.52 0.17 12.15
C TYR A 286 -15.74 -0.75 11.96
N ASN A 287 -15.48 -2.02 11.68
CA ASN A 287 -16.45 -3.08 11.54
C ASN A 287 -16.72 -3.81 12.87
N ASN A 288 -16.14 -3.35 13.99
CA ASN A 288 -16.29 -3.81 15.37
C ASN A 288 -16.17 -5.33 15.55
N VAL A 289 -15.14 -5.94 14.95
CA VAL A 289 -14.78 -7.31 15.29
C VAL A 289 -14.41 -7.36 16.77
N HIS A 290 -15.17 -8.13 17.53
CA HIS A 290 -15.02 -8.19 18.98
C HIS A 290 -15.18 -9.63 19.46
N ASP A 291 -14.07 -10.31 19.76
CA ASP A 291 -14.06 -11.69 20.23
C ASP A 291 -12.84 -11.97 21.11
N ALA A 292 -13.06 -12.35 22.36
CA ALA A 292 -11.99 -12.52 23.33
C ALA A 292 -10.97 -13.63 22.97
N ALA A 293 -11.36 -14.65 22.20
CA ALA A 293 -10.42 -15.68 21.76
C ALA A 293 -9.58 -15.18 20.57
N LEU A 294 -10.19 -14.45 19.64
CA LEU A 294 -9.49 -13.77 18.57
C LEU A 294 -8.49 -12.76 19.12
N ASP A 295 -8.89 -11.92 20.08
CA ASP A 295 -8.03 -10.91 20.72
C ASP A 295 -6.73 -11.54 21.24
N GLN A 296 -6.82 -12.67 21.95
CA GLN A 296 -5.63 -13.42 22.42
C GLN A 296 -4.71 -13.89 21.28
N TYR A 297 -5.27 -14.32 20.15
CA TYR A 297 -4.44 -14.70 19.00
C TYR A 297 -3.81 -13.48 18.34
N LEU A 298 -4.54 -12.37 18.26
CA LEU A 298 -4.03 -11.12 17.70
C LEU A 298 -2.91 -10.51 18.56
N GLU A 299 -3.05 -10.52 19.88
CA GLU A 299 -1.97 -10.18 20.83
C GLU A 299 -0.76 -11.12 20.63
N GLY A 300 -1.00 -12.41 20.39
CA GLY A 300 0.03 -13.38 20.06
C GLY A 300 0.77 -13.11 18.75
N ILE A 301 0.18 -12.33 17.83
CA ILE A 301 0.86 -11.82 16.63
C ILE A 301 1.69 -10.58 17.00
N ALA A 302 1.06 -9.55 17.57
CA ALA A 302 1.68 -8.26 17.84
C ALA A 302 2.85 -8.34 18.84
N TYR A 303 2.76 -9.23 19.83
CA TYR A 303 3.76 -9.38 20.89
C TYR A 303 4.54 -10.69 20.79
N ALA A 304 4.62 -11.26 19.58
CA ALA A 304 5.40 -12.46 19.33
C ALA A 304 6.90 -12.22 19.60
N VAL A 305 7.54 -13.15 20.30
CA VAL A 305 8.99 -13.09 20.61
C VAL A 305 9.83 -13.83 19.56
N THR A 306 9.19 -14.69 18.76
CA THR A 306 9.80 -15.33 17.59
C THR A 306 8.86 -15.27 16.39
N ILE A 307 9.43 -15.39 15.18
CA ILE A 307 8.64 -15.48 13.95
C ILE A 307 7.77 -16.74 13.93
N ASP A 308 8.22 -17.86 14.52
CA ASP A 308 7.43 -19.09 14.62
C ASP A 308 6.18 -18.88 15.49
N ASP A 309 6.31 -18.15 16.62
CA ASP A 309 5.17 -17.80 17.47
C ASP A 309 4.16 -16.92 16.71
N ALA A 310 4.66 -15.93 15.96
CA ALA A 310 3.82 -15.07 15.12
C ALA A 310 3.07 -15.87 14.05
N ILE A 311 3.72 -16.84 13.40
CA ILE A 311 3.10 -17.71 12.40
C ILE A 311 1.95 -18.51 13.01
N GLU A 312 2.18 -19.16 14.16
CA GLU A 312 1.16 -19.95 14.85
C GLU A 312 -0.05 -19.08 15.26
N ALA A 313 0.22 -17.91 15.84
CA ALA A 313 -0.80 -16.95 16.22
C ALA A 313 -1.60 -16.46 15.00
N THR A 314 -0.92 -16.17 13.89
CA THR A 314 -1.55 -15.74 12.63
C THR A 314 -2.46 -16.82 12.04
N HIS A 315 -2.08 -18.09 12.11
CA HIS A 315 -2.95 -19.20 11.64
C HIS A 315 -4.21 -19.34 12.51
N ASN A 316 -4.06 -19.25 13.84
CA ASN A 316 -5.18 -19.33 14.76
C ASN A 316 -6.14 -18.13 14.63
N ALA A 317 -5.59 -16.92 14.45
CA ALA A 317 -6.37 -15.71 14.22
C ALA A 317 -7.18 -15.80 12.91
N GLN A 318 -6.56 -16.23 11.80
CA GLN A 318 -7.28 -16.43 10.53
C GLN A 318 -8.44 -17.42 10.67
N LYS A 319 -8.21 -18.58 11.31
CA LYS A 319 -9.26 -19.59 11.55
C LYS A 319 -10.37 -19.04 12.43
N ARG A 320 -10.03 -18.35 13.53
CA ARG A 320 -11.04 -17.78 14.44
C ARG A 320 -11.89 -16.74 13.70
N LEU A 321 -11.25 -15.85 12.95
CA LEU A 321 -11.90 -14.77 12.22
C LEU A 321 -12.85 -15.29 11.13
N ILE A 322 -12.45 -16.32 10.39
CA ILE A 322 -13.15 -16.76 9.17
C ILE A 322 -14.06 -17.96 9.39
N ASN A 323 -13.64 -18.97 10.14
CA ASN A 323 -14.37 -20.25 10.17
C ASN A 323 -15.83 -20.06 10.63
N PRO A 324 -16.75 -20.93 10.18
CA PRO A 324 -18.12 -20.85 10.64
C PRO A 324 -18.23 -21.24 12.13
N PRO A 325 -19.31 -20.81 12.81
CA PRO A 325 -19.50 -21.13 14.23
C PRO A 325 -19.66 -22.62 14.53
N ASP A 326 -20.01 -23.41 13.51
CA ASP A 326 -20.19 -24.85 13.59
C ASP A 326 -19.02 -25.65 13.02
N ASP A 327 -17.88 -25.00 12.71
CA ASP A 327 -16.66 -25.74 12.32
C ASP A 327 -16.29 -26.75 13.41
N ALA A 328 -16.14 -28.01 13.01
CA ALA A 328 -15.98 -29.11 13.94
C ALA A 328 -14.62 -29.12 14.66
N THR A 329 -13.62 -28.42 14.12
CA THR A 329 -12.24 -28.45 14.59
C THR A 329 -11.80 -27.14 15.22
N PHE A 330 -12.19 -26.03 14.61
CA PHE A 330 -11.83 -24.69 15.04
C PHE A 330 -13.02 -23.75 14.76
N PRO A 331 -14.03 -23.72 15.66
CA PRO A 331 -15.16 -22.82 15.53
C PRO A 331 -14.70 -21.36 15.37
N GLY A 332 -15.16 -20.69 14.33
CA GLY A 332 -14.87 -19.27 14.11
C GLY A 332 -16.07 -18.37 14.36
N ILE A 333 -15.95 -17.13 13.90
CA ILE A 333 -16.98 -16.09 14.05
C ILE A 333 -17.47 -15.50 12.72
N ALA A 334 -16.93 -15.95 11.58
CA ALA A 334 -17.27 -15.45 10.25
C ALA A 334 -17.35 -13.89 10.19
N ALA A 335 -16.35 -13.20 10.73
CA ALA A 335 -16.43 -11.75 11.00
C ALA A 335 -16.36 -10.87 9.74
N ILE A 336 -15.66 -11.35 8.69
CA ILE A 336 -15.39 -10.61 7.46
C ILE A 336 -15.51 -11.52 6.24
N ILE A 337 -15.57 -10.94 5.03
CA ILE A 337 -15.58 -11.69 3.76
C ILE A 337 -14.43 -11.21 2.87
N PRO A 338 -13.22 -11.81 2.99
CA PRO A 338 -12.13 -11.57 2.05
C PRO A 338 -12.54 -12.01 0.65
N LEU A 339 -12.20 -11.24 -0.38
CA LEU A 339 -12.58 -11.54 -1.76
C LEU A 339 -11.36 -11.84 -2.62
N TRP A 340 -10.45 -10.86 -2.76
CA TRP A 340 -9.26 -11.02 -3.58
C TRP A 340 -8.10 -10.12 -3.15
N ALA A 341 -6.90 -10.50 -3.56
CA ALA A 341 -5.74 -9.63 -3.64
C ALA A 341 -5.39 -9.41 -5.11
N THR A 342 -4.89 -8.23 -5.48
CA THR A 342 -4.54 -7.96 -6.88
C THR A 342 -3.34 -8.83 -7.30
N SER A 343 -3.50 -9.59 -8.38
CA SER A 343 -2.40 -10.27 -9.07
C SER A 343 -2.45 -9.81 -10.52
N GLY A 344 -1.94 -8.60 -10.73
CA GLY A 344 -2.31 -7.75 -11.84
C GLY A 344 -1.10 -7.15 -12.54
N TYR A 345 -1.37 -6.09 -13.29
CA TYR A 345 -0.34 -5.31 -13.97
C TYR A 345 -0.52 -3.84 -13.64
N THR A 346 0.59 -3.18 -13.33
CA THR A 346 0.75 -1.73 -13.48
C THR A 346 1.35 -1.44 -14.86
N ALA A 347 1.38 -0.18 -15.27
CA ALA A 347 1.97 0.19 -16.54
C ALA A 347 2.57 1.59 -16.56
N TYR A 348 3.59 1.73 -17.39
CA TYR A 348 4.20 3.02 -17.71
C TYR A 348 4.47 3.12 -19.22
N ARG A 349 4.73 4.33 -19.69
CA ARG A 349 4.82 4.67 -21.11
C ARG A 349 6.07 5.46 -21.44
N ARG A 350 6.68 5.09 -22.57
CA ARG A 350 7.80 5.82 -23.17
C ARG A 350 7.40 7.24 -23.61
N PRO A 351 8.33 8.21 -23.53
CA PRO A 351 9.77 8.02 -23.36
C PRO A 351 10.24 7.85 -21.91
N MET A 352 9.35 7.75 -20.90
CA MET A 352 9.76 7.33 -19.55
C MET A 352 10.47 5.98 -19.62
N ALA A 353 11.68 5.94 -19.08
CA ALA A 353 12.49 4.75 -18.90
C ALA A 353 12.64 4.46 -17.42
N TYR A 354 12.80 3.16 -17.14
CA TYR A 354 13.21 2.62 -15.86
C TYR A 354 12.22 2.91 -14.71
N ALA A 355 11.17 2.09 -14.61
CA ALA A 355 10.28 2.06 -13.45
C ALA A 355 10.56 0.82 -12.60
N VAL A 356 10.69 0.99 -11.29
CA VAL A 356 10.99 -0.08 -10.34
C VAL A 356 9.73 -0.89 -10.13
N ASN A 357 9.69 -2.12 -10.67
CA ASN A 357 8.57 -3.03 -10.47
C ASN A 357 8.70 -3.73 -9.11
N ALA A 358 8.37 -3.01 -8.04
CA ALA A 358 8.54 -3.48 -6.68
C ALA A 358 7.55 -4.61 -6.34
N GLU A 359 8.00 -5.55 -5.52
CA GLU A 359 7.16 -6.53 -4.84
C GLU A 359 6.07 -5.80 -4.03
N ALA A 360 4.87 -6.39 -3.94
CA ALA A 360 3.67 -5.80 -3.34
C ALA A 360 3.07 -4.55 -4.02
N THR A 361 3.81 -3.72 -4.76
CA THR A 361 3.31 -2.40 -5.20
C THR A 361 3.44 -2.14 -6.70
N GLY A 362 4.14 -2.99 -7.46
CA GLY A 362 4.33 -2.81 -8.89
C GLY A 362 5.17 -1.58 -9.19
N THR A 363 4.90 -0.86 -10.29
CA THR A 363 5.69 0.33 -10.67
C THR A 363 5.33 1.60 -9.91
N THR A 364 4.26 1.58 -9.11
CA THR A 364 3.71 2.76 -8.44
C THR A 364 4.27 2.87 -7.02
N ASN A 365 5.53 3.31 -6.92
CA ASN A 365 6.26 3.41 -5.66
C ASN A 365 7.33 4.51 -5.72
N GLY A 366 7.83 4.91 -4.54
CA GLY A 366 8.82 5.99 -4.44
C GLY A 366 10.18 5.66 -5.07
N TRP A 367 10.55 4.37 -5.18
CA TRP A 367 11.75 4.00 -5.91
C TRP A 367 11.65 4.39 -7.38
N THR A 368 10.54 4.06 -8.05
CA THR A 368 10.25 4.53 -9.42
C THR A 368 10.41 6.04 -9.52
N MET A 369 9.77 6.79 -8.63
CA MET A 369 9.81 8.26 -8.69
C MET A 369 11.21 8.84 -8.44
N LEU A 370 12.06 8.14 -7.70
CA LEU A 370 13.45 8.50 -7.50
C LEU A 370 14.26 8.29 -8.79
N VAL A 371 14.20 7.10 -9.39
CA VAL A 371 15.18 6.66 -10.42
C VAL A 371 14.70 6.79 -11.87
N SER A 372 13.40 6.91 -12.11
CA SER A 372 12.84 7.02 -13.47
C SER A 372 13.31 8.29 -14.17
N TYR A 373 13.51 8.19 -15.48
CA TYR A 373 13.93 9.30 -16.32
C TYR A 373 13.25 9.25 -17.69
N ARG A 374 13.55 10.20 -18.59
CA ARG A 374 13.14 10.08 -20.00
C ARG A 374 14.32 9.73 -20.89
N THR A 375 14.10 8.80 -21.81
CA THR A 375 15.07 8.39 -22.86
C THR A 375 15.53 9.54 -23.76
N ASP A 376 14.72 10.59 -23.92
CA ASP A 376 15.09 11.80 -24.67
C ASP A 376 15.68 12.92 -23.81
N ALA A 377 15.64 12.79 -22.48
CA ALA A 377 16.13 13.77 -21.52
C ALA A 377 16.40 13.12 -20.15
N PHE A 378 17.65 12.79 -19.86
CA PHE A 378 18.03 12.10 -18.62
C PHE A 378 17.75 12.94 -17.35
N TYR A 379 17.84 14.26 -17.45
CA TYR A 379 17.44 15.26 -16.44
C TYR A 379 16.65 16.39 -17.12
N GLY A 380 16.11 17.33 -16.35
CA GLY A 380 15.44 18.50 -16.94
C GLY A 380 14.01 18.22 -17.41
N HIS A 381 13.39 17.15 -16.91
CA HIS A 381 12.10 16.68 -17.38
C HIS A 381 11.06 16.53 -16.28
N THR A 382 9.80 16.38 -16.69
CA THR A 382 8.66 16.13 -15.83
C THR A 382 8.13 14.71 -16.07
N ILE A 383 7.77 14.01 -15.00
CA ILE A 383 6.95 12.79 -15.07
C ILE A 383 5.50 13.19 -14.81
N ASP A 384 4.63 12.96 -15.79
CA ASP A 384 3.18 13.08 -15.66
C ASP A 384 2.61 11.77 -15.09
N TRP A 385 2.13 11.79 -13.85
CA TRP A 385 1.57 10.61 -13.15
C TRP A 385 0.06 10.76 -13.02
N GLY A 386 -0.71 9.78 -13.47
CA GLY A 386 -2.16 9.76 -13.32
C GLY A 386 -2.58 9.24 -11.95
N PHE A 387 -3.52 9.96 -11.32
CA PHE A 387 -4.21 9.54 -10.10
C PHE A 387 -5.68 9.30 -10.40
N LYS A 388 -6.21 8.10 -10.14
CA LYS A 388 -7.64 7.84 -10.34
C LYS A 388 -8.57 8.52 -9.32
N SER A 389 -8.01 9.14 -8.29
CA SER A 389 -8.74 9.88 -7.25
C SER A 389 -7.87 10.99 -6.67
N ASP A 390 -8.52 12.07 -6.21
CA ASP A 390 -7.85 13.14 -5.48
C ASP A 390 -7.41 12.69 -4.07
N VAL A 391 -6.48 13.46 -3.49
CA VAL A 391 -6.10 13.36 -2.08
C VAL A 391 -7.24 13.84 -1.18
N GLN A 392 -7.38 13.27 0.02
CA GLN A 392 -8.32 13.79 1.04
C GLN A 392 -7.61 14.70 2.03
N MET A 393 -6.36 14.42 2.34
CA MET A 393 -5.52 15.29 3.16
C MET A 393 -4.04 15.11 2.86
N LEU A 394 -3.28 16.19 3.08
CA LEU A 394 -1.82 16.20 3.05
C LEU A 394 -1.31 16.42 4.48
N ASN A 395 -1.61 15.47 5.36
CA ASN A 395 -1.26 15.52 6.76
C ASN A 395 -0.55 14.22 7.18
N PRO A 396 0.75 14.24 7.50
CA PRO A 396 1.51 13.02 7.80
C PRO A 396 1.01 12.28 9.05
N LEU A 397 0.20 12.89 9.93
CA LEU A 397 -0.34 12.22 11.13
C LEU A 397 -1.73 11.60 10.89
N TYR A 398 -2.57 12.24 10.08
CA TYR A 398 -3.99 11.89 9.95
C TYR A 398 -4.37 11.31 8.58
N SER A 399 -3.46 11.34 7.62
CA SER A 399 -3.67 10.74 6.30
C SER A 399 -3.97 9.24 6.41
N ASN A 400 -5.04 8.81 5.77
CA ASN A 400 -5.52 7.42 5.81
C ASN A 400 -5.84 6.85 4.42
N TRP A 401 -5.40 7.52 3.34
CA TRP A 401 -5.65 7.08 1.97
C TRP A 401 -4.37 6.89 1.18
N VAL A 402 -4.38 5.89 0.29
CA VAL A 402 -3.23 5.53 -0.55
C VAL A 402 -2.69 6.71 -1.37
N TRP A 403 -3.55 7.57 -1.91
CA TRP A 403 -3.14 8.76 -2.67
C TRP A 403 -2.44 9.79 -1.80
N ASP A 404 -2.95 10.00 -0.58
CA ASP A 404 -2.36 10.90 0.39
C ASP A 404 -0.94 10.39 0.75
N SER A 405 -0.81 9.08 1.00
CA SER A 405 0.48 8.42 1.26
C SER A 405 1.45 8.48 0.08
N TYR A 406 0.97 8.35 -1.17
CA TYR A 406 1.80 8.52 -2.36
C TYR A 406 2.38 9.93 -2.46
N VAL A 407 1.63 10.96 -2.10
CA VAL A 407 2.17 12.34 -2.11
C VAL A 407 3.10 12.58 -0.92
N LEU A 408 2.67 12.19 0.27
CA LEU A 408 3.41 12.41 1.50
C LEU A 408 4.73 11.64 1.51
N GLY A 409 4.77 10.43 0.96
CA GLY A 409 5.99 9.62 0.84
C GLY A 409 7.05 10.19 -0.11
N GLU A 410 6.67 11.07 -1.03
CA GLU A 410 7.65 11.79 -1.86
C GLU A 410 8.22 13.03 -1.13
N ILE A 411 7.49 13.55 -0.15
CA ILE A 411 7.86 14.75 0.63
C ILE A 411 8.62 14.37 1.89
N PHE A 412 8.13 13.39 2.65
CA PHE A 412 8.69 12.94 3.92
C PHE A 412 9.19 11.50 3.81
N ASP A 413 10.45 11.29 4.19
CA ASP A 413 11.01 9.94 4.27
C ASP A 413 10.79 9.31 5.65
N GLY A 414 10.73 7.98 5.65
CA GLY A 414 10.87 7.16 6.85
C GLY A 414 12.33 7.00 7.29
N ILE A 415 12.52 6.40 8.47
CA ILE A 415 13.86 6.20 9.05
C ILE A 415 14.68 5.12 8.32
N LEU A 416 14.03 4.09 7.80
CA LEU A 416 14.63 2.98 7.03
C LEU A 416 13.77 2.74 5.78
N ALA A 417 14.30 2.00 4.83
CA ALA A 417 13.60 1.59 3.62
C ALA A 417 13.50 0.06 3.55
N VAL A 418 12.64 -0.43 2.69
CA VAL A 418 12.51 -1.87 2.39
C VAL A 418 12.99 -2.11 0.96
N CYS A 419 13.72 -3.21 0.77
CA CYS A 419 14.16 -3.60 -0.56
C CYS A 419 12.96 -3.83 -1.49
N PRO A 420 12.88 -3.13 -2.64
CA PRO A 420 11.73 -3.23 -3.53
C PRO A 420 11.59 -4.61 -4.17
N TYR A 421 12.64 -5.44 -4.16
CA TYR A 421 12.63 -6.77 -4.80
C TYR A 421 12.69 -7.94 -3.82
N ASN A 422 12.85 -7.64 -2.52
CA ASN A 422 12.83 -8.64 -1.48
C ASN A 422 12.33 -8.00 -0.19
N LEU A 423 11.02 -8.14 0.07
CA LEU A 423 10.41 -7.49 1.22
C LEU A 423 10.98 -7.96 2.57
N ALA A 424 11.71 -9.08 2.64
CA ALA A 424 12.36 -9.52 3.88
C ALA A 424 13.63 -8.71 4.25
N LEU A 425 14.11 -7.82 3.37
CA LEU A 425 15.33 -7.06 3.60
C LEU A 425 15.05 -5.60 3.93
N ASP A 426 15.46 -5.21 5.14
CA ASP A 426 15.53 -3.82 5.56
C ASP A 426 16.80 -3.17 5.05
N MET A 427 16.68 -1.90 4.67
CA MET A 427 17.74 -1.13 4.07
C MET A 427 17.99 0.14 4.86
N PRO A 428 19.27 0.47 5.15
CA PRO A 428 19.65 1.76 5.67
C PRO A 428 19.13 2.89 4.78
N TRP A 429 18.37 3.81 5.39
CA TRP A 429 17.84 5.02 4.77
C TRP A 429 18.25 6.23 5.59
N ILE A 430 17.37 7.12 6.05
CA ILE A 430 17.76 8.24 6.91
C ILE A 430 18.60 7.79 8.13
N CYS A 431 18.32 6.61 8.67
CA CYS A 431 19.21 5.90 9.57
C CYS A 431 20.17 5.00 8.77
N SER A 432 21.47 5.21 8.95
CA SER A 432 22.52 4.43 8.27
C SER A 432 22.78 3.07 8.92
N ASP A 433 22.32 2.88 10.16
CA ASP A 433 22.54 1.66 10.92
C ASP A 433 21.45 1.52 12.01
N PHE A 434 21.17 0.27 12.40
CA PHE A 434 20.20 -0.06 13.44
C PHE A 434 20.60 -1.34 14.20
N GLU A 435 20.26 -1.39 15.48
CA GLU A 435 20.45 -2.55 16.34
C GLU A 435 19.18 -2.82 17.14
N THR A 436 18.72 -4.08 17.14
CA THR A 436 17.62 -4.52 18.03
C THR A 436 18.20 -5.36 19.16
N THR A 437 17.85 -5.03 20.39
CA THR A 437 18.30 -5.69 21.62
C THR A 437 17.17 -5.76 22.65
N THR A 438 17.43 -6.30 23.84
CA THR A 438 16.48 -6.30 24.95
C THR A 438 17.00 -5.51 26.15
N TYR A 439 16.08 -5.08 27.02
CA TYR A 439 16.41 -4.48 28.31
C TYR A 439 15.40 -4.92 29.37
N ILE A 440 15.74 -4.71 30.66
CA ILE A 440 14.84 -5.04 31.77
C ILE A 440 14.11 -3.77 32.20
N HIS A 441 12.82 -3.67 31.86
CA HIS A 441 11.90 -2.68 32.40
C HIS A 441 11.53 -3.01 33.86
N PRO A 442 11.50 -2.03 34.78
CA PRO A 442 11.19 -2.28 36.19
C PRO A 442 9.81 -2.90 36.46
N GLU A 443 8.84 -2.65 35.58
CA GLU A 443 7.45 -3.10 35.73
C GLU A 443 7.11 -4.31 34.84
N TYR A 444 7.63 -4.34 33.61
CA TYR A 444 7.20 -5.28 32.57
C TYR A 444 8.18 -6.44 32.35
N GLY A 445 9.36 -6.39 32.98
CA GLY A 445 10.37 -7.43 32.82
C GLY A 445 11.21 -7.20 31.57
N GLU A 446 11.49 -8.25 30.81
CA GLU A 446 12.28 -8.13 29.58
C GLU A 446 11.44 -7.51 28.45
N CYS A 447 11.96 -6.47 27.81
CA CYS A 447 11.30 -5.70 26.75
C CYS A 447 12.27 -5.40 25.60
N SER A 448 11.73 -5.03 24.42
CA SER A 448 12.50 -4.69 23.23
C SER A 448 13.13 -3.29 23.30
N ARG A 449 14.29 -3.14 22.67
CA ARG A 449 15.01 -1.87 22.46
C ARG A 449 15.52 -1.80 21.04
N VAL A 450 15.36 -0.65 20.40
CA VAL A 450 15.94 -0.34 19.10
C VAL A 450 16.92 0.83 19.25
N ILE A 451 18.12 0.70 18.69
CA ILE A 451 19.10 1.78 18.59
C ILE A 451 19.24 2.14 17.12
N LEU A 452 19.03 3.40 16.78
CA LEU A 452 19.12 3.95 15.44
C LEU A 452 20.30 4.91 15.33
N THR A 453 21.05 4.82 14.25
CA THR A 453 22.11 5.79 13.91
C THR A 453 21.66 6.66 12.74
N VAL A 454 21.40 7.94 13.00
CA VAL A 454 21.06 8.94 11.97
C VAL A 454 22.29 9.24 11.12
N ARG A 455 22.12 9.21 9.79
CA ARG A 455 23.22 9.48 8.86
C ARG A 455 23.61 10.96 8.84
N ASP A 456 24.86 11.21 8.47
CA ASP A 456 25.31 12.56 8.13
C ASP A 456 24.82 12.96 6.72
N GLY A 457 24.67 14.26 6.46
CA GLY A 457 24.39 14.81 5.14
C GLY A 457 22.91 14.82 4.72
N ALA A 458 22.01 14.21 5.48
CA ALA A 458 20.57 14.38 5.30
C ALA A 458 20.11 15.80 5.67
N THR A 459 19.28 16.40 4.83
CA THR A 459 18.74 17.75 5.04
C THR A 459 17.23 17.78 4.80
N TRP A 460 16.55 18.61 5.58
CA TRP A 460 15.19 19.06 5.32
C TRP A 460 15.14 19.93 4.06
N HIS A 461 13.96 20.08 3.46
CA HIS A 461 13.77 20.87 2.23
C HIS A 461 14.14 22.34 2.37
N ASP A 462 14.18 22.87 3.59
CA ASP A 462 14.63 24.22 3.93
C ASP A 462 16.15 24.33 4.15
N GLY A 463 16.87 23.22 4.02
CA GLY A 463 18.33 23.13 4.14
C GLY A 463 18.87 22.89 5.55
N GLN A 464 18.01 22.81 6.58
CA GLN A 464 18.45 22.40 7.91
C GLN A 464 18.86 20.93 7.92
N PRO A 465 19.88 20.53 8.69
CA PRO A 465 20.26 19.12 8.80
C PRO A 465 19.16 18.31 9.49
N VAL A 466 18.97 17.07 9.05
CA VAL A 466 18.19 16.07 9.79
C VAL A 466 19.04 15.55 10.94
N THR A 467 18.49 15.51 12.15
CA THR A 467 19.25 15.18 13.36
C THR A 467 18.56 14.13 14.24
N ALA A 468 19.33 13.57 15.19
CA ALA A 468 18.77 12.74 16.26
C ALA A 468 17.72 13.46 17.12
N ASP A 469 17.75 14.80 17.18
CA ASP A 469 16.72 15.57 17.89
C ASP A 469 15.38 15.57 17.14
N ASP A 470 15.40 15.50 15.81
CA ASP A 470 14.18 15.39 14.99
C ASP A 470 13.55 14.00 15.10
N VAL A 471 14.39 12.95 15.10
CA VAL A 471 13.94 11.56 15.33
C VAL A 471 13.27 11.45 16.69
N LYS A 472 13.94 11.88 17.77
CA LYS A 472 13.32 11.90 19.11
C LYS A 472 12.02 12.69 19.14
N PHE A 473 12.03 13.90 18.57
CA PHE A 473 10.86 14.77 18.53
C PHE A 473 9.69 14.10 17.81
N THR A 474 9.92 13.42 16.69
CA THR A 474 8.88 12.78 15.88
C THR A 474 8.07 11.78 16.71
N TYR A 475 8.74 10.84 17.39
CA TYR A 475 8.05 9.86 18.23
C TYR A 475 7.34 10.51 19.43
N ASP A 476 8.01 11.44 20.12
CA ASP A 476 7.41 12.17 21.25
C ASP A 476 6.18 12.99 20.81
N TYR A 477 6.18 13.51 19.58
CA TYR A 477 5.10 14.33 19.02
C TYR A 477 3.90 13.47 18.64
N ILE A 478 4.10 12.38 17.89
CA ILE A 478 3.02 11.44 17.51
C ILE A 478 2.33 10.88 18.76
N LYS A 479 3.11 10.54 19.81
CA LYS A 479 2.57 9.98 21.05
C LYS A 479 1.63 10.94 21.81
N GLN A 480 1.65 12.24 21.50
CA GLN A 480 0.71 13.21 22.08
C GLN A 480 -0.70 13.15 21.46
N PHE A 481 -0.89 12.43 20.34
CA PHE A 481 -2.13 12.37 19.57
C PHE A 481 -2.62 10.92 19.39
N PRO A 482 -3.24 10.31 20.42
CA PRO A 482 -3.76 8.94 20.35
C PRO A 482 -4.81 8.70 19.27
N ASP A 483 -5.42 9.76 18.75
CA ASP A 483 -6.41 9.78 17.68
C ASP A 483 -5.81 9.80 16.27
N CYS A 484 -4.48 9.94 16.13
CA CYS A 484 -3.82 9.92 14.82
C CYS A 484 -3.58 8.50 14.30
N TRP A 485 -3.54 8.34 12.98
CA TRP A 485 -3.42 7.02 12.31
C TRP A 485 -2.11 6.30 12.65
N LEU A 486 -1.04 7.07 12.87
CA LEU A 486 0.29 6.57 13.18
C LEU A 486 0.49 6.21 14.67
N TYR A 487 -0.51 6.40 15.53
CA TYR A 487 -0.36 6.17 16.96
C TYR A 487 0.02 4.72 17.30
N SER A 488 -0.48 3.75 16.53
CA SER A 488 -0.14 2.32 16.70
C SER A 488 1.36 2.05 16.66
N ALA A 489 2.12 2.79 15.84
CA ALA A 489 3.58 2.65 15.75
C ALA A 489 4.33 3.14 17.00
N VAL A 490 3.68 3.91 17.88
CA VAL A 490 4.32 4.56 19.05
C VAL A 490 3.64 4.25 20.38
N ALA A 491 2.53 3.51 20.37
CA ALA A 491 1.74 3.19 21.56
C ALA A 491 2.60 2.54 22.66
N ASP A 492 3.37 1.51 22.29
CA ASP A 492 4.23 0.73 23.19
C ASP A 492 5.62 1.36 23.44
N ILE A 493 5.93 2.54 22.89
CA ILE A 493 7.23 3.22 23.12
C ILE A 493 7.23 3.96 24.46
N VAL A 494 7.90 3.46 25.48
CA VAL A 494 7.97 4.14 26.79
C VAL A 494 8.92 5.32 26.80
N ASN A 495 9.99 5.28 26.02
CA ASN A 495 11.00 6.33 26.04
C ASN A 495 11.83 6.37 24.76
N VAL A 496 12.13 7.59 24.31
CA VAL A 496 13.07 7.85 23.21
C VAL A 496 14.21 8.73 23.72
N THR A 497 15.43 8.19 23.77
CA THR A 497 16.61 8.89 24.31
C THR A 497 17.64 9.13 23.22
N LYS A 498 18.15 10.36 23.13
CA LYS A 498 19.38 10.62 22.38
C LYS A 498 20.58 10.14 23.21
N ILE A 499 21.25 9.07 22.76
CA ILE A 499 22.38 8.44 23.46
C ILE A 499 23.75 8.82 22.88
N GLY A 500 23.77 9.56 21.77
CA GLY A 500 24.97 10.09 21.12
C GLY A 500 24.67 11.35 20.33
N SER A 501 25.64 11.87 19.54
CA SER A 501 25.39 13.02 18.67
C SER A 501 24.40 12.71 17.54
N ASN A 502 24.40 11.47 17.05
CA ASN A 502 23.56 10.98 15.96
C ASN A 502 22.86 9.65 16.29
N GLN A 503 22.86 9.22 17.55
CA GLN A 503 22.22 7.96 17.97
C GLN A 503 21.00 8.19 18.84
N VAL A 504 19.92 7.46 18.51
CA VAL A 504 18.65 7.47 19.23
C VAL A 504 18.31 6.07 19.68
N GLN A 505 17.98 5.92 20.96
CA GLN A 505 17.49 4.70 21.58
C GLN A 505 15.98 4.81 21.76
N ILE A 506 15.24 3.79 21.33
CA ILE A 506 13.80 3.63 21.52
C ILE A 506 13.60 2.42 22.43
N ASP A 507 12.97 2.65 23.58
CA ASP A 507 12.63 1.64 24.56
C ASP A 507 11.13 1.35 24.51
N PHE A 508 10.77 0.07 24.44
CA PHE A 508 9.38 -0.39 24.42
C PHE A 508 8.98 -0.96 25.80
N ASP A 509 7.70 -0.99 26.16
CA ASP A 509 7.19 -1.73 27.32
C ASP A 509 6.85 -3.20 27.03
N VAL A 510 6.96 -3.62 25.77
CA VAL A 510 6.70 -4.99 25.32
C VAL A 510 7.96 -5.65 24.77
N LEU A 511 7.98 -6.98 24.76
CA LEU A 511 8.96 -7.79 24.04
C LEU A 511 8.32 -8.30 22.75
N THR A 512 8.89 -7.94 21.60
CA THR A 512 8.35 -8.31 20.29
C THR A 512 9.43 -8.34 19.21
N VAL A 513 9.26 -9.21 18.22
CA VAL A 513 10.09 -9.27 16.99
C VAL A 513 9.85 -8.09 16.05
N TRP A 514 8.74 -7.36 16.21
CA TRP A 514 8.36 -6.26 15.32
C TRP A 514 8.92 -4.90 15.73
N ALA A 515 9.63 -4.80 16.85
CA ALA A 515 10.05 -3.52 17.44
C ALA A 515 10.79 -2.62 16.44
N LEU A 516 11.65 -3.20 15.58
CA LEU A 516 12.31 -2.47 14.51
C LEU A 516 11.29 -1.92 13.50
N HIS A 517 10.39 -2.76 12.98
CA HIS A 517 9.43 -2.36 11.95
C HIS A 517 8.41 -1.35 12.48
N TRP A 518 7.99 -1.45 13.74
CA TRP A 518 7.17 -0.42 14.39
C TRP A 518 7.89 0.92 14.45
N SER A 519 9.19 0.91 14.75
CA SER A 519 9.98 2.14 14.69
C SER A 519 10.09 2.70 13.25
N MET A 520 9.99 1.87 12.21
CA MET A 520 10.03 2.30 10.80
C MET A 520 8.73 2.94 10.29
N GLY A 521 7.60 2.65 10.94
CA GLY A 521 6.26 2.98 10.46
C GLY A 521 5.85 4.46 10.51
N VAL A 522 6.79 5.40 10.67
CA VAL A 522 6.50 6.84 10.81
C VAL A 522 7.29 7.69 9.82
N TYR A 523 6.65 8.75 9.32
CA TYR A 523 7.35 9.83 8.63
C TYR A 523 8.15 10.67 9.60
N LEU A 524 9.39 11.01 9.25
CA LEU A 524 10.18 11.91 10.08
C LEU A 524 9.67 13.34 9.99
N LEU A 525 9.51 14.01 11.13
CA LEU A 525 8.98 15.37 11.22
C LEU A 525 10.07 16.37 11.66
N PRO A 526 10.24 17.51 10.98
CA PRO A 526 11.20 18.54 11.38
C PRO A 526 10.77 19.20 12.68
N LYS A 527 11.56 19.04 13.72
CA LYS A 527 11.25 19.60 15.05
C LYS A 527 10.99 21.10 14.99
N HIS A 528 11.83 21.85 14.28
CA HIS A 528 11.76 23.31 14.21
C HIS A 528 10.51 23.86 13.51
N ILE A 529 9.75 23.01 12.80
CA ILE A 529 8.47 23.38 12.19
C ILE A 529 7.32 22.90 13.08
N TYR A 530 7.37 21.63 13.52
CA TYR A 530 6.24 20.97 14.18
C TYR A 530 6.16 21.27 15.68
N GLU A 531 7.25 21.67 16.35
CA GLU A 531 7.23 21.97 17.79
C GLU A 531 6.28 23.13 18.16
N GLY A 532 5.97 24.00 17.20
CA GLY A 532 5.01 25.10 17.36
C GLY A 532 3.55 24.73 17.08
N ILE A 533 3.27 23.52 16.58
CA ILE A 533 1.93 23.08 16.17
C ILE A 533 1.31 22.30 17.32
N ALA A 534 0.51 22.97 18.15
CA ALA A 534 -0.15 22.33 19.30
C ALA A 534 -1.32 21.41 18.89
N ASP A 535 -2.00 21.73 17.79
CA ASP A 535 -3.09 20.94 17.23
C ASP A 535 -2.77 20.63 15.76
N PRO A 536 -2.39 19.39 15.42
CA PRO A 536 -2.01 19.01 14.07
C PRO A 536 -3.20 18.70 13.16
N HIS A 537 -4.45 18.82 13.62
CA HIS A 537 -5.62 18.53 12.79
C HIS A 537 -5.76 19.48 11.58
N GLY A 538 -6.30 18.95 10.48
CA GLY A 538 -6.60 19.70 9.27
C GLY A 538 -6.13 19.00 8.01
N PHE A 539 -6.50 19.57 6.85
CA PHE A 539 -6.04 19.09 5.54
C PHE A 539 -4.51 19.02 5.48
N THR A 540 -3.84 20.02 6.04
CA THR A 540 -2.42 20.04 6.38
C THR A 540 -2.28 20.19 7.90
N PRO A 541 -1.09 19.92 8.49
CA PRO A 541 -0.86 20.08 9.93
C PRO A 541 -1.32 21.45 10.45
N GLY A 542 -2.27 21.43 11.38
CA GLY A 542 -2.88 22.62 12.00
C GLY A 542 -3.68 23.51 11.05
N GLY A 543 -4.04 23.02 9.86
CA GLY A 543 -4.67 23.80 8.80
C GLY A 543 -3.79 24.92 8.24
N LEU A 544 -2.47 24.82 8.44
CA LEU A 544 -1.50 25.83 8.02
C LEU A 544 -1.18 25.72 6.51
N PRO A 545 -0.71 26.80 5.87
CA PRO A 545 -0.36 26.75 4.45
C PRO A 545 0.67 25.66 4.14
N ALA A 546 0.44 24.90 3.07
CA ALA A 546 1.23 23.73 2.71
C ALA A 546 2.73 24.03 2.60
N GLU A 547 3.10 25.19 2.04
CA GLU A 547 4.50 25.63 1.92
C GLU A 547 5.22 25.89 3.26
N GLN A 548 4.48 25.95 4.38
CA GLN A 548 5.05 26.14 5.72
C GLN A 548 5.21 24.84 6.49
N VAL A 549 4.42 23.81 6.17
CA VAL A 549 4.33 22.58 6.96
C VAL A 549 4.67 21.30 6.19
N LEU A 550 4.59 21.32 4.86
CA LEU A 550 5.07 20.25 3.97
C LEU A 550 6.55 20.42 3.65
N ILE A 551 7.34 20.63 4.70
CA ILE A 551 8.80 20.65 4.66
C ILE A 551 9.26 19.29 5.15
N GLY A 552 9.68 18.42 4.24
CA GLY A 552 10.15 17.08 4.58
C GLY A 552 11.62 16.88 4.26
N CYS A 553 12.09 15.65 4.33
CA CYS A 553 13.46 15.25 4.01
C CYS A 553 13.54 14.35 2.76
N GLY A 554 12.41 14.13 2.10
CA GLY A 554 12.27 13.21 0.99
C GLY A 554 12.78 13.74 -0.36
N PRO A 555 12.63 12.92 -1.41
CA PRO A 555 13.16 13.16 -2.76
C PRO A 555 12.52 14.36 -3.48
N TYR A 556 11.29 14.73 -3.15
CA TYR A 556 10.58 15.83 -3.77
C TYR A 556 10.03 16.81 -2.72
N LYS A 557 9.80 18.05 -3.15
CA LYS A 557 9.33 19.17 -2.34
C LYS A 557 7.97 19.60 -2.82
N TRP A 558 7.13 20.05 -1.89
CA TRP A 558 5.88 20.70 -2.25
C TRP A 558 6.10 21.86 -3.24
N TYR A 559 5.23 21.95 -4.27
CA TYR A 559 5.26 23.07 -5.22
C TYR A 559 3.87 23.71 -5.41
N GLN A 560 2.86 22.96 -5.86
CA GLN A 560 1.51 23.50 -6.11
C GLN A 560 0.42 22.42 -6.07
N TYR A 561 -0.81 22.82 -5.75
CA TYR A 561 -2.02 22.00 -5.86
C TYR A 561 -3.23 22.81 -6.36
N SER A 562 -4.00 22.21 -7.27
CA SER A 562 -5.32 22.64 -7.75
C SER A 562 -6.29 21.49 -7.51
N ALA A 563 -7.22 21.68 -6.57
CA ALA A 563 -8.15 20.63 -6.12
C ALA A 563 -8.97 20.05 -7.28
N GLY A 564 -9.01 18.72 -7.36
CA GLY A 564 -9.68 17.97 -8.41
C GLY A 564 -9.02 18.02 -9.79
N GLU A 565 -7.89 18.72 -9.95
CA GLU A 565 -7.22 18.88 -11.24
C GLU A 565 -5.81 18.29 -11.23
N TYR A 566 -4.90 18.83 -10.40
CA TYR A 566 -3.52 18.36 -10.34
C TYR A 566 -2.79 18.82 -9.07
N PHE A 567 -1.67 18.17 -8.75
CA PHE A 567 -0.62 18.72 -7.90
C PHE A 567 0.75 18.51 -8.52
N THR A 568 1.75 19.27 -8.07
CA THR A 568 3.10 19.23 -8.58
C THR A 568 4.08 19.23 -7.43
N LEU A 569 5.09 18.37 -7.53
CA LEU A 569 6.22 18.32 -6.62
C LEU A 569 7.50 18.65 -7.40
N GLN A 570 8.44 19.33 -6.76
CA GLN A 570 9.73 19.72 -7.35
C GLN A 570 10.85 18.90 -6.73
N ALA A 571 11.77 18.40 -7.55
CA ALA A 571 12.88 17.59 -7.06
C ALA A 571 13.74 18.30 -5.99
N ASN A 572 14.10 17.54 -4.96
CA ASN A 572 15.07 17.94 -3.94
C ASN A 572 16.48 17.63 -4.43
N ARG A 573 17.13 18.62 -5.07
CA ARG A 573 18.52 18.48 -5.56
C ARG A 573 19.57 18.42 -4.45
N ASN A 574 19.17 18.64 -3.19
CA ASN A 574 20.00 18.48 -1.99
C ASN A 574 19.71 17.15 -1.25
N TYR A 575 18.94 16.26 -1.85
CA TYR A 575 18.64 14.96 -1.28
C TYR A 575 19.93 14.18 -0.98
N PHE A 576 19.92 13.38 0.08
CA PHE A 576 21.14 12.76 0.59
C PHE A 576 21.61 11.59 -0.29
N LYS A 577 20.69 10.90 -0.99
CA LYS A 577 21.06 9.83 -1.91
C LYS A 577 21.55 10.41 -3.22
N THR A 578 22.69 9.90 -3.63
CA THR A 578 23.11 9.90 -5.02
C THR A 578 22.25 8.91 -5.80
N ILE A 579 21.76 9.30 -6.97
CA ILE A 579 21.09 8.37 -7.86
C ILE A 579 22.15 7.69 -8.69
N HIS A 580 22.17 6.36 -8.66
CA HIS A 580 23.08 5.52 -9.43
C HIS A 580 23.15 6.02 -10.88
N PRO A 581 24.32 6.31 -11.45
CA PRO A 581 24.46 6.27 -12.89
C PRO A 581 24.26 4.82 -13.34
N GLU A 582 23.56 4.67 -14.47
CA GLU A 582 23.47 3.58 -15.45
C GLU A 582 23.75 2.10 -15.04
N GLY A 583 24.73 1.78 -14.19
CA GLY A 583 25.20 0.42 -13.94
C GLY A 583 24.52 -0.45 -12.89
N ASP A 584 23.88 0.11 -11.87
CA ASP A 584 23.16 -0.69 -10.87
C ASP A 584 21.74 -0.99 -11.38
N VAL A 585 21.62 -2.08 -12.15
CA VAL A 585 20.37 -2.45 -12.82
C VAL A 585 19.45 -3.26 -11.90
N ASN A 586 20.02 -3.91 -10.89
CA ASN A 586 19.28 -4.73 -9.92
C ASN A 586 18.88 -3.96 -8.64
N LEU A 587 19.35 -2.72 -8.45
CA LEU A 587 19.10 -1.83 -7.31
C LEU A 587 19.50 -2.41 -5.95
N ASP A 588 20.50 -3.29 -5.93
CA ASP A 588 21.14 -3.74 -4.69
C ASP A 588 22.19 -2.75 -4.17
N GLN A 589 22.35 -1.63 -4.89
CA GLN A 589 23.22 -0.51 -4.57
C GLN A 589 24.71 -0.80 -4.74
N THR A 590 25.04 -1.93 -5.34
CA THR A 590 26.39 -2.34 -5.71
C THR A 590 26.40 -2.67 -7.19
N CYS A 591 27.13 -1.92 -8.02
CA CYS A 591 27.31 -2.37 -9.40
C CYS A 591 28.37 -3.48 -9.43
N ASP A 592 27.95 -4.74 -9.54
CA ASP A 592 28.82 -5.90 -9.47
C ASP A 592 28.62 -6.89 -10.63
N ILE A 593 29.07 -8.14 -10.44
CA ILE A 593 29.00 -9.15 -11.48
C ILE A 593 27.56 -9.60 -11.75
N TYR A 594 26.66 -9.46 -10.78
CA TYR A 594 25.25 -9.75 -10.94
C TYR A 594 24.57 -8.75 -11.88
N ASP A 595 24.93 -7.47 -11.86
CA ASP A 595 24.43 -6.50 -12.86
C ASP A 595 24.90 -6.83 -14.27
N ILE A 596 26.19 -7.16 -14.43
CA ILE A 596 26.73 -7.57 -15.72
C ILE A 596 26.03 -8.85 -16.20
N ILE A 597 25.81 -9.83 -15.31
CA ILE A 597 25.08 -11.06 -15.62
C ILE A 597 23.64 -10.73 -16.01
N HIS A 598 23.01 -9.78 -15.32
CA HIS A 598 21.65 -9.34 -15.57
C HIS A 598 21.50 -8.76 -16.98
N VAL A 599 22.39 -7.84 -17.38
CA VAL A 599 22.42 -7.32 -18.75
C VAL A 599 22.77 -8.40 -19.76
N ALA A 600 23.79 -9.22 -19.47
CA ALA A 600 24.23 -10.29 -20.35
C ALA A 600 23.15 -11.35 -20.62
N ALA A 601 22.26 -11.60 -19.65
CA ALA A 601 21.14 -12.52 -19.81
C ALA A 601 20.15 -12.07 -20.90
N SER A 602 20.05 -10.76 -21.14
CA SER A 602 19.20 -10.18 -22.19
C SER A 602 19.97 -9.81 -23.46
N PHE A 603 21.29 -10.02 -23.52
CA PHE A 603 22.13 -9.52 -24.60
C PHE A 603 21.75 -10.04 -25.98
N GLY A 604 21.63 -9.10 -26.93
CA GLY A 604 21.24 -9.35 -28.31
C GLY A 604 19.73 -9.55 -28.50
N LEU A 605 18.95 -9.55 -27.41
CA LEU A 605 17.49 -9.64 -27.47
C LEU A 605 16.88 -8.27 -27.74
N ARG A 606 15.86 -8.28 -28.59
CA ARG A 606 14.99 -7.13 -28.82
C ARG A 606 13.74 -7.21 -27.97
N ARG A 607 13.15 -6.05 -27.69
CA ARG A 607 11.87 -5.98 -26.99
C ARG A 607 10.80 -6.83 -27.68
N GLY A 608 10.14 -7.68 -26.89
CA GLY A 608 9.15 -8.65 -27.35
C GLY A 608 9.71 -10.05 -27.62
N GLU A 609 11.03 -10.22 -27.58
CA GLU A 609 11.66 -11.54 -27.60
C GLU A 609 11.66 -12.18 -26.20
N GLN A 610 11.53 -13.50 -26.16
CA GLN A 610 11.49 -14.24 -24.89
C GLN A 610 12.83 -14.08 -24.14
N GLY A 611 12.76 -13.61 -22.89
CA GLY A 611 13.94 -13.39 -22.04
C GLY A 611 14.49 -11.96 -22.07
N TYR A 612 13.92 -11.05 -22.87
CA TYR A 612 14.26 -9.63 -22.81
C TYR A 612 13.82 -9.02 -21.48
N ASP A 613 14.76 -8.44 -20.74
CA ASP A 613 14.52 -7.61 -19.57
C ASP A 613 14.74 -6.13 -19.94
N ILE A 614 13.75 -5.28 -19.62
CA ILE A 614 13.83 -3.84 -19.88
C ILE A 614 14.88 -3.15 -18.99
N THR A 615 15.14 -3.69 -17.80
CA THR A 615 16.16 -3.15 -16.89
C THR A 615 17.58 -3.42 -17.41
N ALA A 616 17.75 -4.38 -18.32
CA ALA A 616 19.00 -4.64 -19.02
C ALA A 616 19.25 -3.70 -20.21
N ASP A 617 18.21 -3.02 -20.73
CA ASP A 617 18.30 -2.05 -21.83
C ASP A 617 18.58 -0.64 -21.26
N VAL A 618 19.76 -0.52 -20.64
CA VAL A 618 20.20 0.66 -19.87
C VAL A 618 20.23 1.93 -20.73
N THR A 619 20.69 1.80 -21.96
CA THR A 619 20.74 2.88 -22.95
C THR A 619 19.36 3.20 -23.51
N SER A 620 18.44 2.22 -23.48
CA SER A 620 17.14 2.29 -24.13
C SER A 620 17.23 2.59 -25.64
N GLU A 621 18.37 2.29 -26.27
CA GLU A 621 18.60 2.53 -27.69
C GLU A 621 18.06 1.36 -28.54
N TRP A 622 17.19 1.68 -29.49
CA TRP A 622 16.69 0.75 -30.52
C TRP A 622 15.96 -0.52 -30.00
N ASP A 623 15.57 -0.53 -28.74
CA ASP A 623 14.87 -1.64 -28.08
C ASP A 623 15.67 -2.94 -28.17
N LEU A 624 16.99 -2.83 -28.02
CA LEU A 624 17.95 -3.90 -28.18
C LEU A 624 18.95 -3.80 -27.04
N VAL A 625 19.04 -4.84 -26.21
CA VAL A 625 20.14 -4.95 -25.28
C VAL A 625 21.39 -5.28 -26.07
N ASP A 626 22.34 -4.35 -26.14
CA ASP A 626 23.55 -4.50 -26.93
C ASP A 626 24.81 -4.23 -26.11
N ILE A 627 25.92 -4.06 -26.82
CA ILE A 627 27.23 -3.91 -26.21
C ILE A 627 27.38 -2.60 -25.47
N TYR A 628 26.60 -1.57 -25.82
CA TYR A 628 26.60 -0.30 -25.13
C TYR A 628 26.00 -0.43 -23.73
N ASP A 629 24.91 -1.19 -23.55
CA ASP A 629 24.35 -1.45 -22.22
C ASP A 629 25.36 -2.17 -21.32
N LEU A 630 25.99 -3.22 -21.85
CA LEU A 630 27.06 -3.93 -21.14
C LEU A 630 28.25 -3.02 -20.81
N ILE A 631 28.62 -2.09 -21.70
CA ILE A 631 29.71 -1.13 -21.46
C ILE A 631 29.35 -0.15 -20.36
N LEU A 632 28.10 0.31 -20.30
CA LEU A 632 27.65 1.22 -19.24
C LEU A 632 27.71 0.54 -17.88
N VAL A 633 27.11 -0.65 -17.77
CA VAL A 633 27.16 -1.43 -16.53
C VAL A 633 28.59 -1.82 -16.16
N ALA A 634 29.40 -2.27 -17.12
CA ALA A 634 30.80 -2.57 -16.85
C ALA A 634 31.64 -1.32 -16.52
N GLY A 635 31.22 -0.13 -16.98
CA GLY A 635 31.86 1.15 -16.68
C GLY A 635 31.71 1.52 -15.21
N ASP A 636 30.58 1.16 -14.62
CA ASP A 636 30.30 1.35 -13.19
C ASP A 636 30.68 0.13 -12.35
N PHE A 637 31.20 -0.95 -12.93
CA PHE A 637 31.56 -2.17 -12.19
C PHE A 637 32.55 -1.92 -11.04
N GLY A 638 32.20 -2.40 -9.85
CA GLY A 638 32.92 -2.17 -8.61
C GLY A 638 32.66 -0.79 -8.00
N SER A 639 31.74 0.00 -8.58
CA SER A 639 31.22 1.20 -7.95
C SER A 639 30.19 0.80 -6.90
N ASN A 640 30.46 1.22 -5.68
CA ASN A 640 29.49 1.16 -4.59
C ASN A 640 28.90 2.55 -4.47
N TRP A 641 27.59 2.62 -4.60
CA TRP A 641 26.82 3.84 -4.41
C TRP A 641 25.99 3.59 -3.14
N GLU A 642 25.90 4.55 -2.22
CA GLU A 642 25.43 4.22 -0.87
C GLU A 642 24.13 3.40 -0.79
N PRO A 643 24.13 2.28 -0.04
CA PRO A 643 24.29 2.27 1.40
C PRO A 643 25.12 1.11 1.99
N TYR A 644 26.07 1.58 2.81
CA TYR A 644 26.67 1.01 4.02
C TYR A 644 27.51 -0.30 3.95
N PRO A 645 28.56 -0.37 4.79
CA PRO A 645 29.73 -1.24 4.70
C PRO A 645 29.49 -2.70 5.13
#